data_AF-A0ABD3RAS6-F1
#
_entry.id   AF-A0ABD3RAS6-F1
#
_cell.length_a   1.000
_cell.length_b   1.000
_cell.length_c   1.000
_cell.angle_alpha   90.00
_cell.angle_beta   90.00
_cell.angle_gamma   90.00
#
_symmetry.space_group_name_H-M   'P 1'
#
loop_
_entity.id
_entity.type
_entity.pdbx_description
1 polymer ?
#
loop_
_entity_poly.entity_id
_entity_poly.type
_entity_poly.pdbx_seq_one_letter_code
_entity_poly.pdbx_strand_id
1 'polypeptide(L)'
;MAGNKSKSLSSEYLINLAWFGAILYGIFYFLGHAYQIRLQAIKEYGPVIHEFDPYFNWRATQYLYDNGARKFFEWFDHKVWYPLGRPVGTTIYPGMQFIAVFIKRYVVGDNMSLNDVCCYIPAWFGVIATFMVGCIAYEASLPVNTGGNIFGMILDGIKGKYAEYDKSTVTIGGGDKPRVFGIHSPAAECAIFAMGFMGIVPAHLMRSVGGGYDNESVAITAMTLTFFLWMRSLRNGEKYGYLFGVLAGVAYFNMVAAWGGYVFVLNLIGAHAAFLVLFGRFSTKVYLAYTLFYVVGTSLAIQVPVVGWSPLKSLEQLGPFAVFLGYQLLHYCEVQRRRRNMSRGEAWRFRVQVFMGALAVVGLLVVLVIPKSYFGPISSRVRGLFVPHTKTGNPLVDSVAEHQAASNQAYWQYLHMLCILAPIGLLTVLFRFGDASSFLFVYALPAYFFSHKMIRLILLTAPIASTLGGIVVGRVVAWSISVFLGVSHGEDSEEDSDDKKKNSDDKAKPEGKKKKKDKKSSDSFAGIAAIRDGFAQASKSSEGKIVKVLAAIFMLSVLYNKASSFADYSWKISVSLSNPSIILRGQTRDGNIVTLDDYREAYWWLRDNTPEDARIMAWWDYGYQITGISNRTTIADGNTWNHEHIAFLGKILTGPIEEGYQIARHLADYVLIWGGGGGDDLAKSPHLARIANSVYRDHCPGDVTCAAFGFVDNRGTPSRMMERSLLYTLHSHKLRPGVEADPSMFMEVYRSKYGKVRIFKIVGVSRKSKTWVEDNRVCDAGGWFCPGKYPPALKSYLDKKKDFAQLEDFNRGVTDEEYQKEYFENLNNPGLAKKRAEMNARPNDDVVEKPKDNEPRVLSDEEKVEIYRTWEDTEDTTLMWKLIMGNAMEDLERWLKNDPGAAWLRSADGRGPMWWAFESKNQDIVTMLMKMGVPHTDKDKHGLSPVDILKE
;
A
#
# COMPACT_ATOMS: atom_id res chain seq x y z
N MET A 1 -22.19 -8.61 -76.15
CA MET A 1 -22.02 -7.19 -75.75
C MET A 1 -22.77 -6.96 -74.44
N ALA A 2 -22.08 -7.01 -73.30
CA ALA A 2 -22.65 -6.66 -72.00
C ALA A 2 -21.95 -5.39 -71.52
N GLY A 3 -22.72 -4.30 -71.45
CA GLY A 3 -22.25 -2.96 -71.09
C GLY A 3 -22.02 -2.83 -69.60
N ASN A 4 -20.81 -2.41 -69.27
CA ASN A 4 -20.28 -2.09 -67.96
C ASN A 4 -21.00 -0.82 -67.41
N LYS A 5 -21.88 -0.96 -66.42
CA LYS A 5 -22.30 0.18 -65.57
C LYS A 5 -21.30 0.31 -64.44
N SER A 6 -20.46 1.34 -64.50
CA SER A 6 -19.56 1.71 -63.41
C SER A 6 -20.39 2.03 -62.16
N LYS A 7 -20.07 1.35 -61.05
CA LYS A 7 -20.56 1.70 -59.72
C LYS A 7 -19.98 3.07 -59.36
N SER A 8 -20.81 4.11 -59.33
CA SER A 8 -20.43 5.37 -58.71
C SER A 8 -20.18 5.12 -57.21
N LEU A 9 -18.96 5.39 -56.73
CA LEU A 9 -18.65 5.44 -55.31
C LEU A 9 -19.61 6.46 -54.65
N SER A 10 -20.48 6.03 -53.75
CA SER A 10 -21.42 6.92 -53.06
C SER A 10 -20.65 7.89 -52.15
N SER A 11 -21.10 9.15 -52.05
CA SER A 11 -20.51 10.18 -51.17
C SER A 11 -20.38 9.70 -49.71
N GLU A 12 -21.35 8.90 -49.24
CA GLU A 12 -21.34 8.30 -47.91
C GLU A 12 -20.20 7.29 -47.69
N TYR A 13 -19.78 6.56 -48.72
CA TYR A 13 -18.63 5.65 -48.65
C TYR A 13 -17.33 6.41 -48.38
N LEU A 14 -17.12 7.55 -49.07
CA LEU A 14 -15.93 8.38 -48.87
C LEU A 14 -15.90 9.02 -47.48
N ILE A 15 -17.05 9.46 -46.98
CA ILE A 15 -17.19 10.04 -45.63
C ILE A 15 -16.89 8.98 -44.56
N ASN A 16 -17.45 7.76 -44.67
CA ASN A 16 -17.19 6.69 -43.72
C ASN A 16 -15.74 6.18 -43.76
N LEU A 17 -15.11 6.16 -44.95
CA LEU A 17 -13.70 5.82 -45.10
C LEU A 17 -12.79 6.89 -44.46
N ALA A 18 -13.08 8.17 -44.68
CA ALA A 18 -12.37 9.27 -44.04
C ALA A 18 -12.53 9.24 -42.51
N TRP A 19 -13.74 8.92 -42.02
CA TRP A 19 -14.02 8.75 -40.59
C TRP A 19 -13.22 7.60 -39.98
N PHE A 20 -13.17 6.46 -40.66
CA PHE A 20 -12.37 5.32 -40.24
C PHE A 20 -10.86 5.64 -40.21
N GLY A 21 -10.37 6.38 -41.22
CA GLY A 21 -8.99 6.88 -41.25
C GLY A 21 -8.67 7.81 -40.07
N ALA A 22 -9.58 8.73 -39.74
CA ALA A 22 -9.44 9.62 -38.59
C ALA A 22 -9.41 8.87 -37.25
N ILE A 23 -10.25 7.83 -37.10
CA ILE A 23 -10.26 6.96 -35.93
C ILE A 23 -8.92 6.21 -35.78
N LEU A 24 -8.44 5.58 -36.85
CA LEU A 24 -7.15 4.86 -36.81
C LEU A 24 -5.98 5.80 -36.51
N TYR A 25 -5.98 6.99 -37.12
CA TYR A 25 -4.99 8.02 -36.83
C TYR A 25 -5.05 8.44 -35.35
N GLY A 26 -6.26 8.67 -34.80
CA GLY A 26 -6.45 9.00 -33.39
C GLY A 26 -5.90 7.92 -32.47
N ILE A 27 -6.20 6.64 -32.75
CA ILE A 27 -5.66 5.50 -31.98
C ILE A 27 -4.13 5.50 -32.00
N PHE A 28 -3.53 5.60 -33.20
CA PHE A 28 -2.07 5.60 -33.33
C PHE A 28 -1.43 6.81 -32.64
N TYR A 29 -2.05 7.98 -32.75
CA TYR A 29 -1.58 9.22 -32.13
C TYR A 29 -1.58 9.12 -30.59
N PHE A 30 -2.68 8.67 -29.98
CA PHE A 30 -2.77 8.55 -28.52
C PHE A 30 -1.90 7.43 -27.96
N LEU A 31 -1.82 6.28 -28.63
CA LEU A 31 -0.92 5.19 -28.22
C LEU A 31 0.55 5.62 -28.36
N GLY A 32 0.88 6.36 -29.42
CA GLY A 32 2.20 6.96 -29.60
C GLY A 32 2.57 7.92 -28.47
N HIS A 33 1.66 8.83 -28.10
CA HIS A 33 1.87 9.74 -26.96
C HIS A 33 2.00 8.99 -25.63
N ALA A 34 1.16 7.96 -25.41
CA ALA A 34 1.24 7.10 -24.23
C ALA A 34 2.59 6.38 -24.13
N TYR A 35 3.20 6.00 -25.25
CA TYR A 35 4.55 5.44 -25.28
C TYR A 35 5.62 6.49 -24.99
N GLN A 36 5.55 7.65 -25.65
CA GLN A 36 6.55 8.71 -25.49
C GLN A 36 6.66 9.24 -24.05
N ILE A 37 5.53 9.46 -23.37
CA ILE A 37 5.51 9.97 -21.99
C ILE A 37 6.16 8.99 -21.00
N ARG A 38 6.02 7.67 -21.24
CA ARG A 38 6.59 6.62 -20.38
C ARG A 38 8.08 6.39 -20.63
N LEU A 39 8.60 6.81 -21.78
CA LEU A 39 10.02 6.68 -22.12
C LEU A 39 10.92 7.79 -21.57
N GLN A 40 10.35 8.80 -20.90
CA GLN A 40 11.12 9.96 -20.45
C GLN A 40 12.31 9.57 -19.56
N ALA A 41 12.08 8.70 -18.58
CA ALA A 41 13.14 8.23 -17.67
C ALA A 41 14.28 7.51 -18.42
N ILE A 42 13.94 6.64 -19.37
CA ILE A 42 14.92 5.89 -20.16
C ILE A 42 15.73 6.81 -21.08
N LYS A 43 15.10 7.82 -21.69
CA LYS A 43 15.81 8.80 -22.54
C LYS A 43 16.77 9.67 -21.76
N GLU A 44 16.43 10.01 -20.52
CA GLU A 44 17.23 10.92 -19.70
C GLU A 44 18.34 10.24 -18.90
N TYR A 45 18.11 9.02 -18.40
CA TYR A 45 19.02 8.31 -17.49
C TYR A 45 19.58 7.00 -18.06
N GLY A 46 19.10 6.58 -19.24
CA GLY A 46 19.39 5.27 -19.82
C GLY A 46 18.48 4.15 -19.28
N PRO A 47 18.64 2.91 -19.79
CA PRO A 47 17.86 1.75 -19.37
C PRO A 47 18.31 1.25 -17.98
N VAL A 48 17.92 1.99 -16.94
CA VAL A 48 18.21 1.68 -15.54
C VAL A 48 16.91 1.36 -14.82
N ILE A 49 16.93 0.30 -14.00
CA ILE A 49 15.79 -0.07 -13.16
C ILE A 49 15.64 0.96 -12.03
N HIS A 50 14.40 1.40 -11.83
CA HIS A 50 14.03 2.39 -10.82
C HIS A 50 13.44 1.72 -9.57
N GLU A 51 13.33 2.49 -8.49
CA GLU A 51 12.78 2.07 -7.20
C GLU A 51 13.59 0.96 -6.48
N PHE A 52 13.00 0.33 -5.47
CA PHE A 52 13.63 -0.72 -4.66
C PHE A 52 13.13 -2.11 -5.06
N ASP A 53 11.82 -2.29 -5.14
CA ASP A 53 11.15 -3.56 -5.43
C ASP A 53 11.53 -4.20 -6.78
N PRO A 54 11.65 -3.44 -7.89
CA PRO A 54 11.94 -4.01 -9.21
C PRO A 54 13.26 -4.78 -9.32
N TYR A 55 14.24 -4.53 -8.45
CA TYR A 55 15.52 -5.26 -8.45
C TYR A 55 15.35 -6.74 -8.10
N PHE A 56 14.39 -7.07 -7.23
CA PHE A 56 14.04 -8.46 -6.95
C PHE A 56 13.42 -9.14 -8.18
N ASN A 57 12.47 -8.46 -8.83
CA ASN A 57 11.81 -8.99 -10.02
C ASN A 57 12.83 -9.24 -11.13
N TRP A 58 13.76 -8.31 -11.35
CA TRP A 58 14.83 -8.46 -12.34
C TRP A 58 15.75 -9.65 -12.03
N ARG A 59 16.19 -9.80 -10.77
CA ARG A 59 17.02 -10.94 -10.35
C ARG A 59 16.30 -12.27 -10.53
N ALA A 60 15.00 -12.31 -10.22
CA ALA A 60 14.15 -13.48 -10.46
C ALA A 60 14.02 -13.80 -11.96
N THR A 61 13.85 -12.78 -12.81
CA THR A 61 13.83 -12.93 -14.27
C THR A 61 15.16 -13.45 -14.80
N GLN A 62 16.29 -12.94 -14.29
CA GLN A 62 17.62 -13.42 -14.65
C GLN A 62 17.81 -14.89 -14.26
N TYR A 63 17.44 -15.26 -13.02
CA TYR A 63 17.51 -16.65 -12.58
C TYR A 63 16.65 -17.59 -13.45
N LEU A 64 15.44 -17.15 -13.82
CA LEU A 64 14.55 -17.90 -14.71
C LEU A 64 15.13 -18.07 -16.12
N TYR A 65 15.79 -17.03 -16.65
CA TYR A 65 16.46 -17.07 -17.95
C TYR A 65 17.63 -18.06 -17.96
N ASP A 66 18.47 -18.02 -16.91
CA ASP A 66 19.71 -18.81 -16.83
C ASP A 66 19.45 -20.29 -16.46
N ASN A 67 18.46 -20.56 -15.60
CA ASN A 67 18.26 -21.90 -15.01
C ASN A 67 17.00 -22.63 -15.52
N GLY A 68 16.08 -21.91 -16.17
CA GLY A 68 14.82 -22.44 -16.68
C GLY A 68 13.72 -22.59 -15.62
N ALA A 69 12.50 -22.92 -16.08
CA ALA A 69 11.28 -22.90 -15.27
C ALA A 69 11.26 -23.91 -14.12
N ARG A 70 11.78 -25.13 -14.32
CA ARG A 70 11.76 -26.18 -13.28
C ARG A 70 12.60 -25.78 -12.08
N LYS A 71 13.84 -25.34 -12.31
CA LYS A 71 14.75 -24.87 -11.26
C LYS A 71 14.24 -23.60 -10.58
N PHE A 72 13.51 -22.75 -11.31
CA PHE A 72 12.90 -21.54 -10.74
C PHE A 72 11.85 -21.87 -9.67
N PHE A 73 10.98 -22.85 -9.90
CA PHE A 73 9.97 -23.24 -8.90
C PHE A 73 10.57 -23.97 -7.69
N GLU A 74 11.72 -24.63 -7.86
CA GLU A 74 12.49 -25.27 -6.80
C GLU A 74 13.58 -24.34 -6.20
N TRP A 75 13.53 -23.03 -6.51
CA TRP A 75 14.57 -22.10 -6.09
C TRP A 75 14.44 -21.68 -4.63
N PHE A 76 15.42 -22.09 -3.82
CA PHE A 76 15.65 -21.58 -2.47
C PHE A 76 16.86 -20.64 -2.47
N ASP A 77 16.64 -19.38 -2.11
CA ASP A 77 17.69 -18.36 -2.11
C ASP A 77 18.30 -18.18 -0.72
N HIS A 78 19.57 -18.58 -0.58
CA HIS A 78 20.34 -18.41 0.64
C HIS A 78 21.02 -17.03 0.75
N LYS A 79 21.01 -16.21 -0.32
CA LYS A 79 21.62 -14.87 -0.31
C LYS A 79 20.71 -13.80 0.31
N VAL A 80 19.44 -14.10 0.55
CA VAL A 80 18.49 -13.18 1.22
C VAL A 80 18.03 -13.78 2.53
N TRP A 81 17.60 -12.93 3.47
CA TRP A 81 17.11 -13.37 4.78
C TRP A 81 18.13 -14.18 5.58
N TYR A 82 19.41 -13.82 5.55
CA TYR A 82 20.42 -14.54 6.33
C TYR A 82 20.13 -14.41 7.85
N PRO A 83 20.07 -15.51 8.62
CA PRO A 83 20.52 -16.88 8.31
C PRO A 83 19.43 -17.85 7.81
N LEU A 84 18.19 -17.41 7.63
CA LEU A 84 17.01 -18.24 7.33
C LEU A 84 16.92 -18.67 5.85
N GLY A 85 17.17 -17.75 4.91
CA GLY A 85 16.90 -17.96 3.48
C GLY A 85 15.43 -17.72 3.09
N ARG A 86 15.14 -17.72 1.78
CA ARG A 86 13.79 -17.52 1.24
C ARG A 86 13.46 -18.55 0.13
N PRO A 87 12.32 -19.25 0.19
CA PRO A 87 11.82 -20.04 -0.93
C PRO A 87 11.20 -19.12 -1.99
N VAL A 88 11.95 -18.74 -3.02
CA VAL A 88 11.47 -17.76 -4.00
C VAL A 88 10.38 -18.36 -4.88
N GLY A 89 10.54 -19.60 -5.33
CA GLY A 89 9.61 -20.27 -6.25
C GLY A 89 8.15 -20.37 -5.75
N THR A 90 7.93 -20.39 -4.43
CA THR A 90 6.59 -20.45 -3.82
C THR A 90 6.12 -19.13 -3.21
N THR A 91 6.96 -18.09 -3.21
CA THR A 91 6.63 -16.78 -2.60
C THR A 91 6.55 -15.62 -3.60
N ILE A 92 6.74 -15.89 -4.91
CA ILE A 92 6.69 -14.89 -5.97
C ILE A 92 5.57 -15.19 -6.99
N TYR A 93 4.86 -14.15 -7.43
CA TYR A 93 3.96 -14.21 -8.58
C TYR A 93 4.80 -14.24 -9.86
N PRO A 94 4.84 -15.35 -10.61
CA PRO A 94 5.86 -15.54 -11.64
C PRO A 94 5.49 -14.94 -13.01
N GLY A 95 4.28 -14.40 -13.16
CA GLY A 95 3.70 -14.01 -14.46
C GLY A 95 4.55 -13.01 -15.23
N MET A 96 5.08 -11.99 -14.57
CA MET A 96 5.91 -10.97 -15.21
C MET A 96 7.27 -11.52 -15.67
N GLN A 97 7.90 -12.37 -14.85
CA GLN A 97 9.21 -12.97 -15.15
C GLN A 97 9.09 -13.87 -16.39
N PHE A 98 8.03 -14.69 -16.46
CA PHE A 98 7.76 -15.53 -17.64
C PHE A 98 7.51 -14.70 -18.90
N ILE A 99 6.74 -13.63 -18.80
CA ILE A 99 6.50 -12.71 -19.92
C ILE A 99 7.81 -12.07 -20.39
N ALA A 100 8.67 -11.62 -19.48
CA ALA A 100 9.94 -11.01 -19.83
C ALA A 100 10.90 -11.97 -20.53
N VAL A 101 11.02 -13.20 -20.01
CA VAL A 101 11.82 -14.26 -20.64
C VAL A 101 11.25 -14.65 -22.00
N PHE A 102 9.92 -14.71 -22.13
CA PHE A 102 9.27 -14.98 -23.42
C PHE A 102 9.58 -13.89 -24.46
N ILE A 103 9.45 -12.61 -24.09
CA ILE A 103 9.77 -11.49 -24.98
C ILE A 103 11.25 -11.51 -25.36
N LYS A 104 12.16 -11.70 -24.40
CA LYS A 104 13.60 -11.77 -24.65
C LYS A 104 13.94 -12.93 -25.60
N ARG A 105 13.38 -14.12 -25.39
CA ARG A 105 13.75 -15.33 -26.14
C ARG A 105 13.10 -15.44 -27.51
N TYR A 106 11.86 -14.97 -27.68
CA TYR A 106 11.07 -15.21 -28.89
C TYR A 106 10.75 -13.95 -29.71
N VAL A 107 10.70 -12.77 -29.08
CA VAL A 107 10.28 -11.53 -29.76
C VAL A 107 11.47 -10.68 -30.15
N VAL A 108 12.38 -10.42 -29.20
CA VAL A 108 13.50 -9.48 -29.39
C VAL A 108 14.80 -10.20 -29.77
N GLY A 109 14.98 -11.44 -29.33
CA GLY A 109 16.21 -12.19 -29.58
C GLY A 109 17.43 -11.48 -28.98
N ASP A 110 18.55 -11.46 -29.70
CA ASP A 110 19.82 -10.90 -29.24
C ASP A 110 19.94 -9.37 -29.39
N ASN A 111 18.94 -8.70 -29.96
CA ASN A 111 18.99 -7.26 -30.23
C ASN A 111 19.00 -6.37 -28.98
N MET A 112 18.52 -6.87 -27.82
CA MET A 112 18.48 -6.11 -26.56
C MET A 112 18.90 -6.98 -25.39
N SER A 113 19.53 -6.39 -24.37
CA SER A 113 19.87 -7.14 -23.14
C SER A 113 18.61 -7.50 -22.34
N LEU A 114 18.73 -8.47 -21.42
CA LEU A 114 17.61 -8.82 -20.54
C LEU A 114 17.19 -7.64 -19.65
N ASN A 115 18.16 -6.83 -19.19
CA ASN A 115 17.90 -5.63 -18.42
C ASN A 115 17.11 -4.60 -19.24
N ASP A 116 17.48 -4.38 -20.50
CA ASP A 116 16.75 -3.45 -21.37
C ASP A 116 15.29 -3.90 -21.53
N VAL A 117 15.06 -5.18 -21.81
CA VAL A 117 13.70 -5.73 -21.92
C VAL A 117 12.89 -5.47 -20.64
N CYS A 118 13.48 -5.70 -19.46
CA CYS A 118 12.81 -5.41 -18.18
C CYS A 118 12.47 -3.92 -18.03
N CYS A 119 13.36 -3.02 -18.46
CA CYS A 119 13.10 -1.57 -18.43
C CYS A 119 11.97 -1.12 -19.37
N TYR A 120 11.79 -1.77 -20.53
CA TYR A 120 10.75 -1.39 -21.51
C TYR A 120 9.38 -2.04 -21.27
N ILE A 121 9.30 -3.17 -20.55
CA ILE A 121 8.03 -3.87 -20.24
C ILE A 121 6.96 -2.95 -19.66
N PRO A 122 7.23 -2.12 -18.65
CA PRO A 122 6.21 -1.22 -18.08
C PRO A 122 5.61 -0.27 -19.12
N ALA A 123 6.45 0.23 -20.05
CA ALA A 123 6.02 1.11 -21.13
C ALA A 123 5.14 0.37 -22.15
N TRP A 124 5.52 -0.83 -22.57
CA TRP A 124 4.74 -1.62 -23.53
C TRP A 124 3.40 -2.05 -22.95
N PHE A 125 3.38 -2.58 -21.73
CA PHE A 125 2.15 -3.00 -21.08
C PHE A 125 1.25 -1.81 -20.73
N GLY A 126 1.80 -0.64 -20.36
CA GLY A 126 1.02 0.58 -20.19
C GLY A 126 0.28 1.02 -21.47
N VAL A 127 0.90 0.87 -22.65
CA VAL A 127 0.27 1.15 -23.95
C VAL A 127 -0.81 0.11 -24.27
N ILE A 128 -0.57 -1.17 -23.99
CA ILE A 128 -1.58 -2.22 -24.19
C ILE A 128 -2.78 -2.02 -23.25
N ALA A 129 -2.55 -1.68 -21.97
CA ALA A 129 -3.60 -1.33 -21.02
C ALA A 129 -4.43 -0.13 -21.51
N THR A 130 -3.77 0.89 -22.08
CA THR A 130 -4.44 2.04 -22.68
C THR A 130 -5.40 1.59 -23.78
N PHE A 131 -4.94 0.74 -24.70
CA PHE A 131 -5.79 0.18 -25.76
C PHE A 131 -6.96 -0.64 -25.21
N MET A 132 -6.73 -1.47 -24.18
CA MET A 132 -7.80 -2.27 -23.55
C MET A 132 -8.84 -1.39 -22.86
N VAL A 133 -8.46 -0.28 -22.23
CA VAL A 133 -9.41 0.71 -21.68
C VAL A 133 -10.26 1.34 -22.78
N GLY A 134 -9.67 1.65 -23.94
CA GLY A 134 -10.43 2.06 -25.12
C GLY A 134 -11.47 1.03 -25.55
N CYS A 135 -11.09 -0.25 -25.56
CA CYS A 135 -12.00 -1.35 -25.88
C CYS A 135 -13.14 -1.49 -24.85
N ILE A 136 -12.85 -1.29 -23.56
CA ILE A 136 -13.87 -1.25 -22.49
C ILE A 136 -14.86 -0.11 -22.73
N ALA A 137 -14.35 1.09 -23.02
CA ALA A 137 -15.19 2.27 -23.28
C ALA A 137 -16.06 2.08 -24.52
N TYR A 138 -15.53 1.43 -25.56
CA TYR A 138 -16.28 1.07 -26.77
C TYR A 138 -17.47 0.16 -26.45
N GLU A 139 -17.21 -0.98 -25.78
CA GLU A 139 -18.25 -1.96 -25.44
C GLU A 139 -19.32 -1.37 -24.51
N ALA A 140 -18.95 -0.49 -23.59
CA ALA A 140 -19.90 0.19 -22.71
C ALA A 140 -20.74 1.27 -23.40
N SER A 141 -20.27 1.81 -24.54
CA SER A 141 -20.92 2.91 -25.28
C SER A 141 -21.80 2.45 -26.43
N LEU A 142 -21.73 1.17 -26.80
CA LEU A 142 -22.55 0.60 -27.87
C LEU A 142 -24.05 0.60 -27.51
N PRO A 143 -24.93 0.93 -28.47
CA PRO A 143 -26.37 0.70 -28.31
C PRO A 143 -26.67 -0.78 -28.10
N VAL A 144 -27.60 -1.07 -27.18
CA VAL A 144 -28.10 -2.43 -26.90
C VAL A 144 -28.56 -3.05 -28.23
N ASN A 145 -27.90 -4.14 -28.66
CA ASN A 145 -28.16 -4.92 -29.89
C ASN A 145 -27.31 -4.64 -31.14
N THR A 146 -26.26 -3.82 -31.10
CA THR A 146 -25.29 -3.78 -32.21
C THR A 146 -24.31 -4.96 -32.13
N GLY A 147 -23.94 -5.56 -33.26
CA GLY A 147 -23.11 -6.79 -33.38
C GLY A 147 -21.69 -6.60 -33.94
N GLY A 148 -21.12 -5.39 -33.90
CA GLY A 148 -19.76 -5.10 -34.39
C GLY A 148 -18.63 -5.47 -33.42
N ASN A 149 -17.54 -6.05 -33.94
CA ASN A 149 -16.28 -6.29 -33.22
C ASN A 149 -15.29 -5.14 -33.51
N ILE A 150 -14.39 -4.78 -32.59
CA ILE A 150 -13.28 -3.85 -32.90
C ILE A 150 -12.35 -4.41 -33.98
N PHE A 151 -12.07 -5.73 -33.95
CA PHE A 151 -11.30 -6.42 -34.99
C PHE A 151 -12.12 -6.66 -36.27
N GLY A 152 -13.45 -6.82 -36.13
CA GLY A 152 -14.37 -6.87 -37.27
C GLY A 152 -14.46 -5.52 -37.96
N MET A 153 -14.41 -4.41 -37.22
CA MET A 153 -14.35 -3.04 -37.72
C MET A 153 -13.07 -2.78 -38.51
N ILE A 154 -11.91 -3.25 -38.01
CA ILE A 154 -10.65 -3.16 -38.75
C ILE A 154 -10.69 -4.05 -40.01
N LEU A 155 -11.19 -5.28 -39.89
CA LEU A 155 -11.26 -6.23 -41.01
C LEU A 155 -12.31 -5.84 -42.06
N ASP A 156 -13.45 -5.29 -41.66
CA ASP A 156 -14.52 -4.80 -42.54
C ASP A 156 -14.12 -3.48 -43.19
N GLY A 157 -13.41 -2.61 -42.46
CA GLY A 157 -12.79 -1.40 -43.00
C GLY A 157 -11.72 -1.71 -44.04
N ILE A 158 -10.85 -2.70 -43.78
CA ILE A 158 -9.86 -3.20 -44.76
C ILE A 158 -10.55 -3.90 -45.95
N LYS A 159 -11.68 -4.58 -45.73
CA LYS A 159 -12.46 -5.28 -46.77
C LYS A 159 -13.48 -4.40 -47.50
N GLY A 160 -13.56 -3.10 -47.18
CA GLY A 160 -14.48 -2.14 -47.81
C GLY A 160 -15.97 -2.47 -47.64
N LYS A 161 -16.35 -3.26 -46.62
CA LYS A 161 -17.76 -3.62 -46.34
C LYS A 161 -18.38 -2.58 -45.42
N TYR A 162 -18.81 -1.46 -45.98
CA TYR A 162 -19.61 -0.47 -45.26
C TYR A 162 -21.10 -0.84 -45.39
N ALA A 163 -21.84 -0.80 -44.29
CA ALA A 163 -23.26 -1.10 -44.30
C ALA A 163 -24.01 -0.01 -45.08
N GLU A 164 -24.74 -0.40 -46.13
CA GLU A 164 -25.77 0.44 -46.75
C GLU A 164 -26.92 0.62 -45.75
N TYR A 165 -27.29 1.87 -45.48
CA TYR A 165 -28.43 2.23 -44.65
C TYR A 165 -29.70 2.19 -45.51
N ASP A 166 -30.32 1.02 -45.65
CA ASP A 166 -31.62 0.92 -46.32
C ASP A 166 -32.77 1.19 -45.32
N LYS A 167 -33.50 2.28 -45.53
CA LYS A 167 -34.61 2.75 -44.69
C LYS A 167 -35.86 1.86 -44.74
N SER A 168 -35.87 0.80 -45.54
CA SER A 168 -37.10 0.09 -45.93
C SER A 168 -37.36 -1.27 -45.26
N THR A 169 -36.44 -1.81 -44.44
CA THR A 169 -36.59 -3.19 -43.90
C THR A 169 -36.58 -3.25 -42.37
N VAL A 170 -37.62 -2.67 -41.76
CA VAL A 170 -38.08 -3.08 -40.42
C VAL A 170 -39.23 -4.05 -40.62
N THR A 171 -38.92 -5.33 -40.87
CA THR A 171 -39.89 -6.42 -40.68
C THR A 171 -39.27 -7.51 -39.82
N ILE A 172 -40.12 -8.01 -38.92
CA ILE A 172 -39.84 -9.03 -37.93
C ILE A 172 -39.50 -10.35 -38.65
N GLY A 173 -38.24 -10.76 -38.59
CA GLY A 173 -37.79 -12.04 -39.13
C GLY A 173 -36.27 -12.21 -38.95
N GLY A 174 -35.84 -13.35 -38.44
CA GLY A 174 -34.43 -13.65 -38.18
C GLY A 174 -33.56 -13.54 -39.44
N GLY A 175 -32.75 -12.49 -39.48
CA GLY A 175 -31.71 -12.23 -40.48
C GLY A 175 -30.76 -11.19 -39.91
N ASP A 176 -29.45 -11.33 -40.17
CA ASP A 176 -28.39 -10.48 -39.65
C ASP A 176 -28.73 -8.98 -39.79
N LYS A 177 -29.00 -8.33 -38.66
CA LYS A 177 -29.26 -6.87 -38.63
C LYS A 177 -28.00 -6.11 -39.06
N PRO A 178 -28.11 -5.07 -39.88
CA PRO A 178 -26.97 -4.38 -40.46
C PRO A 178 -26.08 -3.74 -39.37
N ARG A 179 -24.76 -3.87 -39.55
CA ARG A 179 -23.74 -3.29 -38.68
C ARG A 179 -23.75 -1.78 -38.81
N VAL A 180 -24.41 -1.06 -37.90
CA VAL A 180 -24.41 0.42 -37.89
C VAL A 180 -23.04 0.90 -37.40
N PHE A 181 -22.10 1.04 -38.33
CA PHE A 181 -20.85 1.79 -38.15
C PHE A 181 -20.91 3.02 -39.05
N GLY A 182 -20.66 4.20 -38.46
CA GLY A 182 -20.69 5.49 -39.14
C GLY A 182 -20.76 6.63 -38.12
N ILE A 183 -20.78 7.87 -38.59
CA ILE A 183 -20.94 9.13 -37.80
C ILE A 183 -22.13 9.09 -36.83
N HIS A 184 -23.03 8.12 -37.01
CA HIS A 184 -24.20 7.85 -36.18
C HIS A 184 -23.93 6.96 -34.94
N SER A 185 -22.69 6.64 -34.56
CA SER A 185 -22.44 5.92 -33.31
C SER A 185 -21.30 6.55 -32.52
N PRO A 186 -21.55 7.13 -31.33
CA PRO A 186 -20.52 7.82 -30.53
C PRO A 186 -19.49 6.87 -29.89
N ALA A 187 -19.57 5.56 -30.15
CA ALA A 187 -18.79 4.55 -29.44
C ALA A 187 -17.29 4.60 -29.78
N ALA A 188 -16.92 4.93 -31.02
CA ALA A 188 -15.53 5.00 -31.45
C ALA A 188 -14.83 6.24 -30.86
N GLU A 189 -15.53 7.37 -30.80
CA GLU A 189 -15.09 8.62 -30.21
C GLU A 189 -14.87 8.43 -28.71
N CYS A 190 -15.83 7.80 -28.01
CA CYS A 190 -15.68 7.45 -26.59
C CYS A 190 -14.42 6.62 -26.34
N ALA A 191 -14.13 5.64 -27.20
CA ALA A 191 -12.94 4.79 -27.08
C ALA A 191 -11.63 5.58 -27.26
N ILE A 192 -11.55 6.44 -28.28
CA ILE A 192 -10.38 7.26 -28.57
C ILE A 192 -10.06 8.20 -27.40
N PHE A 193 -11.07 8.89 -26.87
CA PHE A 193 -10.86 9.80 -25.73
C PHE A 193 -10.54 9.04 -24.43
N ALA A 194 -11.10 7.85 -24.21
CA ALA A 194 -10.70 7.00 -23.09
C ALA A 194 -9.22 6.59 -23.19
N MET A 195 -8.74 6.24 -24.39
CA MET A 195 -7.32 5.98 -24.66
C MET A 195 -6.46 7.22 -24.40
N GLY A 196 -6.90 8.40 -24.86
CA GLY A 196 -6.22 9.65 -24.59
C GLY A 196 -6.04 9.93 -23.10
N PHE A 197 -7.10 9.76 -22.30
CA PHE A 197 -7.03 9.94 -20.85
C PHE A 197 -6.14 8.88 -20.16
N MET A 198 -6.33 7.60 -20.47
CA MET A 198 -5.54 6.51 -19.86
C MET A 198 -4.06 6.59 -20.24
N GLY A 199 -3.75 7.09 -21.44
CA GLY A 199 -2.39 7.25 -21.92
C GLY A 199 -1.57 8.24 -21.11
N ILE A 200 -2.19 9.30 -20.59
CA ILE A 200 -1.51 10.40 -19.89
C ILE A 200 -1.84 10.52 -18.39
N VAL A 201 -2.79 9.74 -17.87
CA VAL A 201 -3.23 9.89 -16.46
C VAL A 201 -2.09 9.59 -15.48
N PRO A 202 -1.73 10.54 -14.58
CA PRO A 202 -0.63 10.34 -13.63
C PRO A 202 -0.81 9.13 -12.70
N ALA A 203 -2.05 8.82 -12.30
CA ALA A 203 -2.39 7.65 -11.49
C ALA A 203 -1.94 6.31 -12.12
N HIS A 204 -1.90 6.21 -13.45
CA HIS A 204 -1.38 5.03 -14.13
C HIS A 204 0.10 5.17 -14.48
N LEU A 205 0.57 6.39 -14.81
CA LEU A 205 1.98 6.64 -15.10
C LEU A 205 2.89 6.26 -13.94
N MET A 206 2.49 6.55 -12.69
CA MET A 206 3.32 6.24 -11.51
C MET A 206 3.80 4.79 -11.38
N ARG A 207 3.11 3.81 -11.99
CA ARG A 207 3.52 2.39 -12.01
C ARG A 207 3.72 1.83 -13.44
N SER A 208 3.85 2.69 -14.44
CA SER A 208 4.07 2.28 -15.84
C SER A 208 5.15 3.09 -16.57
N VAL A 209 5.91 3.93 -15.86
CA VAL A 209 7.11 4.58 -16.43
C VAL A 209 8.16 3.51 -16.75
N GLY A 210 8.89 3.70 -17.86
CA GLY A 210 10.03 2.85 -18.21
C GLY A 210 11.06 2.80 -17.08
N GLY A 211 11.60 1.62 -16.81
CA GLY A 211 12.49 1.35 -15.67
C GLY A 211 11.78 0.91 -14.38
N GLY A 212 10.47 1.17 -14.23
CA GLY A 212 9.65 0.71 -13.10
C GLY A 212 9.15 -0.73 -13.27
N TYR A 213 10.05 -1.72 -13.27
CA TYR A 213 9.75 -3.14 -13.50
C TYR A 213 9.02 -3.81 -12.31
N ASP A 214 7.78 -3.37 -12.06
CA ASP A 214 6.91 -3.84 -10.97
C ASP A 214 5.60 -4.48 -11.48
N ASN A 215 5.03 -5.34 -10.65
CA ASN A 215 3.96 -6.31 -10.97
C ASN A 215 2.69 -5.61 -11.48
N GLU A 216 2.42 -4.42 -10.97
CA GLU A 216 1.31 -3.55 -11.32
C GLU A 216 1.24 -3.24 -12.82
N SER A 217 2.38 -3.10 -13.49
CA SER A 217 2.44 -2.73 -14.91
C SER A 217 1.77 -3.77 -15.82
N VAL A 218 2.08 -5.05 -15.61
CA VAL A 218 1.45 -6.18 -16.31
C VAL A 218 0.05 -6.45 -15.77
N ALA A 219 -0.15 -6.29 -14.47
CA ALA A 219 -1.41 -6.58 -13.80
C ALA A 219 -2.58 -5.70 -14.30
N ILE A 220 -2.36 -4.39 -14.48
CA ILE A 220 -3.42 -3.50 -15.00
C ILE A 220 -3.81 -3.88 -16.43
N THR A 221 -2.87 -4.37 -17.22
CA THR A 221 -3.15 -4.90 -18.56
C THR A 221 -3.99 -6.19 -18.50
N ALA A 222 -3.60 -7.14 -17.65
CA ALA A 222 -4.35 -8.39 -17.47
C ALA A 222 -5.76 -8.15 -16.89
N MET A 223 -5.89 -7.20 -15.96
CA MET A 223 -7.16 -6.78 -15.37
C MET A 223 -8.10 -6.18 -16.42
N THR A 224 -7.64 -5.19 -17.17
CA THR A 224 -8.44 -4.53 -18.21
C THR A 224 -8.81 -5.50 -19.35
N LEU A 225 -7.91 -6.41 -19.72
CA LEU A 225 -8.22 -7.50 -20.65
C LEU A 225 -9.33 -8.42 -20.11
N THR A 226 -9.27 -8.81 -18.83
CA THR A 226 -10.28 -9.66 -18.19
C THR A 226 -11.64 -8.96 -18.18
N PHE A 227 -11.68 -7.67 -17.83
CA PHE A 227 -12.91 -6.88 -17.83
C PHE A 227 -13.50 -6.70 -19.24
N PHE A 228 -12.66 -6.45 -20.24
CA PHE A 228 -13.09 -6.37 -21.63
C PHE A 228 -13.73 -7.69 -22.10
N LEU A 229 -13.06 -8.83 -21.88
CA LEU A 229 -13.57 -10.15 -22.27
C LEU A 229 -14.85 -10.51 -21.50
N TRP A 230 -14.95 -10.14 -20.22
CA TRP A 230 -16.16 -10.31 -19.43
C TRP A 230 -17.33 -9.51 -19.99
N MET A 231 -17.18 -8.20 -20.21
CA MET A 231 -18.27 -7.38 -20.78
C MET A 231 -18.70 -7.87 -22.16
N ARG A 232 -17.74 -8.30 -22.98
CA ARG A 232 -18.00 -8.87 -24.29
C ARG A 232 -18.81 -10.17 -24.23
N SER A 233 -18.60 -11.00 -23.20
CA SER A 233 -19.37 -12.23 -23.00
C SER A 233 -20.86 -11.99 -22.74
N LEU A 234 -21.22 -10.79 -22.26
CA LEU A 234 -22.60 -10.40 -21.92
C LEU A 234 -23.41 -9.90 -23.13
N ARG A 235 -22.84 -9.87 -24.33
CA ARG A 235 -23.51 -9.32 -25.51
C ARG A 235 -24.62 -10.23 -26.04
N ASN A 236 -25.80 -9.64 -26.25
CA ASN A 236 -26.99 -10.39 -26.69
C ASN A 236 -26.90 -10.94 -28.12
N GLY A 237 -26.05 -10.37 -29.00
CA GLY A 237 -25.93 -10.75 -30.41
C GLY A 237 -24.91 -11.86 -30.75
N GLU A 238 -24.00 -12.24 -29.84
CA GLU A 238 -22.95 -13.20 -30.17
C GLU A 238 -23.36 -14.65 -29.84
N LYS A 239 -23.33 -15.53 -30.84
CA LYS A 239 -23.62 -16.97 -30.70
C LYS A 239 -22.59 -17.70 -29.83
N TYR A 240 -21.37 -17.16 -29.74
CA TYR A 240 -20.23 -17.72 -29.01
C TYR A 240 -19.89 -16.98 -27.70
N GLY A 241 -20.85 -16.32 -27.05
CA GLY A 241 -20.60 -15.58 -25.79
C GLY A 241 -19.93 -16.42 -24.69
N TYR A 242 -20.19 -17.73 -24.66
CA TYR A 242 -19.56 -18.67 -23.72
C TYR A 242 -18.05 -18.84 -23.95
N LEU A 243 -17.57 -18.72 -25.20
CA LEU A 243 -16.14 -18.77 -25.52
C LEU A 243 -15.41 -17.56 -24.93
N PHE A 244 -16.03 -16.38 -24.97
CA PHE A 244 -15.49 -15.18 -24.32
C PHE A 244 -15.47 -15.31 -22.79
N GLY A 245 -16.40 -16.06 -22.19
CA GLY A 245 -16.34 -16.44 -20.78
C GLY A 245 -15.12 -17.32 -20.43
N VAL A 246 -14.79 -18.31 -21.29
CA VAL A 246 -13.58 -19.14 -21.14
C VAL A 246 -12.32 -18.30 -21.31
N LEU A 247 -12.27 -17.46 -22.33
CA LEU A 247 -11.14 -16.55 -22.57
C LEU A 247 -10.96 -15.56 -21.42
N ALA A 248 -12.05 -15.07 -20.81
CA ALA A 248 -11.98 -14.25 -19.61
C ALA A 248 -11.39 -15.03 -18.42
N GLY A 249 -11.69 -16.32 -18.28
CA GLY A 249 -11.08 -17.20 -17.27
C GLY A 249 -9.57 -17.38 -17.47
N VAL A 250 -9.13 -17.52 -18.73
CA VAL A 250 -7.70 -17.60 -19.08
C VAL A 250 -6.99 -16.25 -18.87
N ALA A 251 -7.63 -15.13 -19.21
CA ALA A 251 -7.10 -13.80 -18.91
C ALA A 251 -6.99 -13.54 -17.40
N TYR A 252 -7.96 -14.06 -16.64
CA TYR A 252 -7.92 -14.03 -15.18
C TYR A 252 -6.77 -14.87 -14.62
N PHE A 253 -6.45 -16.02 -15.20
CA PHE A 253 -5.24 -16.77 -14.81
C PHE A 253 -3.96 -15.93 -14.98
N ASN A 254 -3.82 -15.20 -16.09
CA ASN A 254 -2.70 -14.28 -16.27
C ASN A 254 -2.66 -13.19 -15.17
N MET A 255 -3.82 -12.67 -14.78
CA MET A 255 -3.92 -11.73 -13.65
C MET A 255 -3.48 -12.36 -12.32
N VAL A 256 -3.93 -13.59 -12.02
CA VAL A 256 -3.53 -14.34 -10.82
C VAL A 256 -2.04 -14.61 -10.80
N ALA A 257 -1.44 -14.91 -11.94
CA ALA A 257 -0.01 -15.13 -12.07
C ALA A 257 0.82 -13.85 -11.95
N ALA A 258 0.24 -12.68 -12.24
CA ALA A 258 0.94 -11.39 -12.24
C ALA A 258 0.85 -10.64 -10.90
N TRP A 259 -0.31 -10.62 -10.23
CA TRP A 259 -0.50 -9.77 -9.05
C TRP A 259 -1.57 -10.27 -8.07
N GLY A 260 -1.33 -10.05 -6.78
CA GLY A 260 -2.24 -10.41 -5.68
C GLY A 260 -3.60 -9.71 -5.71
N GLY A 261 -3.77 -8.64 -6.49
CA GLY A 261 -5.07 -7.98 -6.70
C GLY A 261 -6.08 -8.78 -7.54
N TYR A 262 -5.77 -10.02 -7.93
CA TYR A 262 -6.72 -10.93 -8.55
C TYR A 262 -7.99 -11.16 -7.71
N VAL A 263 -7.89 -11.02 -6.38
CA VAL A 263 -9.04 -11.11 -5.44
C VAL A 263 -10.08 -10.02 -5.76
N PHE A 264 -9.62 -8.80 -6.06
CA PHE A 264 -10.49 -7.70 -6.46
C PHE A 264 -11.25 -8.00 -7.76
N VAL A 265 -10.55 -8.55 -8.76
CA VAL A 265 -11.15 -8.89 -10.07
C VAL A 265 -12.23 -9.96 -9.92
N LEU A 266 -11.95 -11.02 -9.16
CA LEU A 266 -12.91 -12.11 -8.94
C LEU A 266 -14.15 -11.63 -8.19
N ASN A 267 -13.95 -10.86 -7.10
CA ASN A 267 -15.05 -10.31 -6.31
C ASN A 267 -15.88 -9.30 -7.09
N LEU A 268 -15.26 -8.50 -7.96
CA LEU A 268 -15.97 -7.54 -8.79
C LEU A 268 -16.85 -8.23 -9.86
N ILE A 269 -16.31 -9.24 -10.54
CA ILE A 269 -17.09 -10.02 -11.53
C ILE A 269 -18.22 -10.79 -10.84
N GLY A 270 -17.96 -11.37 -9.66
CA GLY A 270 -18.99 -12.00 -8.82
C GLY A 270 -20.08 -11.03 -8.38
N ALA A 271 -19.71 -9.84 -7.90
CA ALA A 271 -20.65 -8.80 -7.50
C ALA A 271 -21.49 -8.31 -8.68
N HIS A 272 -20.89 -8.14 -9.86
CA HIS A 272 -21.62 -7.78 -11.06
C HIS A 272 -22.59 -8.88 -11.52
N ALA A 273 -22.16 -10.15 -11.46
CA ALA A 273 -23.04 -11.27 -11.77
C ALA A 273 -24.23 -11.34 -10.80
N ALA A 274 -24.01 -11.09 -9.50
CA ALA A 274 -25.10 -10.97 -8.53
C ALA A 274 -26.02 -9.78 -8.81
N PHE A 275 -25.44 -8.64 -9.18
CA PHE A 275 -26.16 -7.42 -9.55
C PHE A 275 -27.10 -7.64 -10.74
N LEU A 276 -26.67 -8.35 -11.79
CA LEU A 276 -27.53 -8.70 -12.94
C LEU A 276 -28.75 -9.55 -12.53
N VAL A 277 -28.59 -10.44 -11.54
CA VAL A 277 -29.69 -11.24 -11.00
C VAL A 277 -30.68 -10.37 -10.23
N LEU A 278 -30.21 -9.43 -9.41
CA LEU A 278 -31.05 -8.52 -8.62
C LEU A 278 -31.94 -7.65 -9.50
N PHE A 279 -31.45 -7.22 -10.68
CA PHE A 279 -32.23 -6.46 -11.67
C PHE A 279 -33.14 -7.32 -12.55
N GLY A 280 -33.24 -8.64 -12.28
CA GLY A 280 -34.09 -9.56 -13.03
C GLY A 280 -33.57 -9.87 -14.44
N ARG A 281 -32.34 -9.46 -14.80
CA ARG A 281 -31.71 -9.68 -16.11
C ARG A 281 -30.94 -11.01 -16.18
N PHE A 282 -31.54 -12.08 -15.65
CA PHE A 282 -30.95 -13.41 -15.73
C PHE A 282 -31.16 -14.02 -17.13
N SER A 283 -30.07 -14.46 -17.75
CA SER A 283 -30.08 -15.16 -19.04
C SER A 283 -29.22 -16.42 -18.96
N THR A 284 -29.60 -17.46 -19.72
CA THR A 284 -28.79 -18.68 -19.88
C THR A 284 -27.37 -18.37 -20.38
N LYS A 285 -27.20 -17.28 -21.14
CA LYS A 285 -25.89 -16.81 -21.60
C LYS A 285 -25.02 -16.34 -20.43
N VAL A 286 -25.55 -15.48 -19.57
CA VAL A 286 -24.83 -14.96 -18.38
C VAL A 286 -24.48 -16.11 -17.44
N TYR A 287 -25.40 -17.06 -17.27
CA TYR A 287 -25.13 -18.29 -16.52
C TYR A 287 -23.95 -19.08 -17.08
N LEU A 288 -23.94 -19.36 -18.39
CA LEU A 288 -22.84 -20.11 -19.03
C LEU A 288 -21.52 -19.34 -18.96
N ALA A 289 -21.54 -18.04 -19.24
CA ALA A 289 -20.35 -17.18 -19.20
C ALA A 289 -19.72 -17.15 -17.80
N TYR A 290 -20.52 -16.92 -16.75
CA TYR A 290 -20.04 -16.86 -15.37
C TYR A 290 -19.57 -18.22 -14.86
N THR A 291 -20.31 -19.29 -15.16
CA THR A 291 -19.95 -20.66 -14.76
C THR A 291 -18.61 -21.08 -15.37
N LEU A 292 -18.42 -20.85 -16.66
CA LEU A 292 -17.18 -21.18 -17.36
C LEU A 292 -16.02 -20.31 -16.88
N PHE A 293 -16.26 -19.01 -16.68
CA PHE A 293 -15.27 -18.10 -16.10
C PHE A 293 -14.79 -18.59 -14.72
N TYR A 294 -15.72 -18.93 -13.83
CA TYR A 294 -15.39 -19.36 -12.46
C TYR A 294 -14.65 -20.71 -12.46
N VAL A 295 -15.16 -21.71 -13.17
CA VAL A 295 -14.54 -23.06 -13.19
C VAL A 295 -13.14 -23.02 -13.82
N VAL A 296 -12.99 -22.38 -14.98
CA VAL A 296 -11.68 -22.28 -15.66
C VAL A 296 -10.74 -21.37 -14.88
N GLY A 297 -11.22 -20.21 -14.42
CA GLY A 297 -10.41 -19.26 -13.66
C GLY A 297 -9.89 -19.83 -12.34
N THR A 298 -10.76 -20.46 -11.54
CA THR A 298 -10.36 -21.03 -10.25
C THR A 298 -9.49 -22.28 -10.41
N SER A 299 -9.77 -23.15 -11.39
CA SER A 299 -8.92 -24.34 -11.62
C SER A 299 -7.49 -23.96 -12.04
N LEU A 300 -7.33 -22.93 -12.88
CA LEU A 300 -6.02 -22.40 -13.25
C LEU A 300 -5.36 -21.62 -12.10
N ALA A 301 -6.13 -20.88 -11.31
CA ALA A 301 -5.60 -20.13 -10.16
C ALA A 301 -4.96 -21.05 -9.10
N ILE A 302 -5.54 -22.23 -8.87
CA ILE A 302 -5.01 -23.21 -7.89
C ILE A 302 -3.63 -23.75 -8.31
N GLN A 303 -3.31 -23.74 -9.60
CA GLN A 303 -2.02 -24.22 -10.11
C GLN A 303 -0.86 -23.26 -9.80
N VAL A 304 -1.15 -22.00 -9.44
CA VAL A 304 -0.12 -21.03 -9.07
C VAL A 304 0.38 -21.35 -7.66
N PRO A 305 1.67 -21.69 -7.44
CA PRO A 305 2.17 -22.17 -6.15
C PRO A 305 1.91 -21.23 -4.97
N VAL A 306 2.00 -19.91 -5.19
CA VAL A 306 1.74 -18.88 -4.17
C VAL A 306 0.28 -18.88 -3.70
N VAL A 307 -0.65 -19.22 -4.60
CA VAL A 307 -2.10 -19.18 -4.37
C VAL A 307 -2.57 -20.52 -3.78
N GLY A 308 -2.10 -21.63 -4.35
CA GLY A 308 -2.43 -22.98 -3.91
C GLY A 308 -3.94 -23.17 -3.70
N TRP A 309 -4.32 -23.67 -2.54
CA TRP A 309 -5.73 -23.90 -2.17
C TRP A 309 -6.44 -22.68 -1.56
N SER A 310 -5.81 -21.51 -1.55
CA SER A 310 -6.39 -20.28 -0.99
C SER A 310 -7.78 -19.96 -1.57
N PRO A 311 -8.06 -20.12 -2.88
CA PRO A 311 -9.36 -19.79 -3.45
C PRO A 311 -10.56 -20.55 -2.87
N LEU A 312 -10.32 -21.74 -2.31
CA LEU A 312 -11.35 -22.59 -1.71
C LEU A 312 -11.37 -22.52 -0.17
N LYS A 313 -10.32 -21.94 0.44
CA LYS A 313 -10.15 -21.89 1.90
C LYS A 313 -10.31 -20.48 2.49
N SER A 314 -10.03 -19.44 1.70
CA SER A 314 -10.10 -18.04 2.14
C SER A 314 -11.53 -17.50 2.09
N LEU A 315 -11.96 -16.84 3.18
CA LEU A 315 -13.24 -16.13 3.25
C LEU A 315 -13.39 -15.05 2.16
N GLU A 316 -12.28 -14.50 1.67
CA GLU A 316 -12.25 -13.42 0.68
C GLU A 316 -12.79 -13.82 -0.69
N GLN A 317 -12.80 -15.13 -0.99
CA GLN A 317 -13.20 -15.68 -2.29
C GLN A 317 -14.50 -16.50 -2.21
N LEU A 318 -15.10 -16.60 -1.02
CA LEU A 318 -16.38 -17.28 -0.82
C LEU A 318 -17.56 -16.52 -1.43
N GLY A 319 -17.49 -15.19 -1.57
CA GLY A 319 -18.55 -14.40 -2.21
C GLY A 319 -18.83 -14.86 -3.65
N PRO A 320 -17.83 -14.87 -4.55
CA PRO A 320 -17.94 -15.43 -5.89
C PRO A 320 -18.37 -16.89 -5.92
N PHE A 321 -17.89 -17.72 -4.98
CA PHE A 321 -18.33 -19.10 -4.87
C PHE A 321 -19.83 -19.21 -4.52
N ALA A 322 -20.33 -18.38 -3.61
CA ALA A 322 -21.75 -18.32 -3.26
C ALA A 322 -22.60 -17.86 -4.45
N VAL A 323 -22.12 -16.88 -5.22
CA VAL A 323 -22.78 -16.46 -6.48
C VAL A 323 -22.80 -17.62 -7.48
N PHE A 324 -21.70 -18.36 -7.62
CA PHE A 324 -21.64 -19.55 -8.48
C PHE A 324 -22.70 -20.59 -8.11
N LEU A 325 -22.80 -20.96 -6.83
CA LEU A 325 -23.84 -21.87 -6.35
C LEU A 325 -25.25 -21.30 -6.58
N GLY A 326 -25.45 -20.01 -6.31
CA GLY A 326 -26.72 -19.33 -6.58
C GLY A 326 -27.13 -19.40 -8.05
N TYR A 327 -26.18 -19.24 -8.98
CA TYR A 327 -26.41 -19.36 -10.42
C TYR A 327 -26.80 -20.79 -10.84
N GLN A 328 -26.21 -21.83 -10.22
CA GLN A 328 -26.60 -23.23 -10.45
C GLN A 328 -28.06 -23.47 -10.04
N LEU A 329 -28.45 -22.97 -8.86
CA LEU A 329 -29.82 -23.08 -8.35
C LEU A 329 -30.82 -22.31 -9.21
N LEU A 330 -30.47 -21.10 -9.66
CA LEU A 330 -31.30 -20.29 -10.55
C LEU A 330 -31.50 -20.97 -11.91
N HIS A 331 -30.46 -21.55 -12.47
CA HIS A 331 -30.58 -22.29 -13.72
C HIS A 331 -31.48 -23.51 -13.54
N TYR A 332 -31.31 -24.28 -12.46
CA TYR A 332 -32.17 -25.40 -12.13
C TYR A 332 -33.64 -24.99 -12.02
N CYS A 333 -33.93 -23.89 -11.32
CA CYS A 333 -35.28 -23.33 -11.23
C CYS A 333 -35.85 -22.95 -12.60
N GLU A 334 -35.04 -22.37 -13.48
CA GLU A 334 -35.49 -21.96 -14.82
C GLU A 334 -35.74 -23.16 -15.74
N VAL A 335 -34.91 -24.21 -15.67
CA VAL A 335 -35.15 -25.48 -16.39
C VAL A 335 -36.45 -26.10 -15.91
N GLN A 336 -36.68 -26.12 -14.60
CA GLN A 336 -37.89 -26.71 -14.05
C GLN A 336 -39.14 -25.91 -14.39
N ARG A 337 -39.05 -24.57 -14.39
CA ARG A 337 -40.11 -23.67 -14.86
C ARG A 337 -40.50 -23.98 -16.30
N ARG A 338 -39.52 -24.20 -17.20
CA ARG A 338 -39.77 -24.56 -18.61
C ARG A 338 -40.38 -25.95 -18.75
N ARG A 339 -39.89 -26.93 -17.97
CA ARG A 339 -40.41 -28.32 -18.00
C ARG A 339 -41.84 -28.43 -17.46
N ARG A 340 -42.18 -27.67 -16.41
CA ARG A 340 -43.48 -27.73 -15.74
C ARG A 340 -44.47 -26.66 -16.19
N ASN A 341 -44.10 -25.81 -17.15
CA ASN A 341 -44.92 -24.71 -17.67
C ASN A 341 -45.62 -23.88 -16.59
N MET A 342 -44.90 -23.58 -15.50
CA MET A 342 -45.45 -22.93 -14.30
C MET A 342 -45.75 -21.44 -14.53
N SER A 343 -46.82 -20.94 -13.90
CA SER A 343 -47.15 -19.52 -13.89
C SER A 343 -46.07 -18.68 -13.19
N ARG A 344 -46.00 -17.36 -13.46
CA ARG A 344 -44.99 -16.45 -12.84
C ARG A 344 -45.02 -16.52 -11.30
N GLY A 345 -46.20 -16.65 -10.70
CA GLY A 345 -46.38 -16.73 -9.25
C GLY A 345 -45.90 -18.05 -8.65
N GLU A 346 -46.17 -19.18 -9.32
CA GLU A 346 -45.70 -20.51 -8.90
C GLU A 346 -44.20 -20.66 -9.07
N ALA A 347 -43.63 -20.11 -10.15
CA ALA A 347 -42.18 -20.09 -10.36
C ALA A 347 -41.46 -19.28 -9.28
N TRP A 348 -42.03 -18.18 -8.81
CA TRP A 348 -41.48 -17.40 -7.70
C TRP A 348 -41.50 -18.18 -6.39
N ARG A 349 -42.63 -18.80 -6.04
CA ARG A 349 -42.74 -19.65 -4.83
C ARG A 349 -41.76 -20.83 -4.87
N PHE A 350 -41.63 -21.47 -6.03
CA PHE A 350 -40.68 -22.56 -6.22
C PHE A 350 -39.22 -22.09 -6.07
N ARG A 351 -38.87 -20.91 -6.62
CA ARG A 351 -37.55 -20.30 -6.41
C ARG A 351 -37.29 -20.08 -4.92
N VAL A 352 -38.21 -19.47 -4.19
CA VAL A 352 -38.05 -19.22 -2.75
C VAL A 352 -37.86 -20.53 -1.97
N GLN A 353 -38.62 -21.58 -2.29
CA GLN A 353 -38.48 -22.89 -1.65
C GLN A 353 -37.10 -23.54 -1.90
N VAL A 354 -36.60 -23.49 -3.15
CA VAL A 354 -35.28 -24.02 -3.49
C VAL A 354 -34.16 -23.23 -2.80
N PHE A 355 -34.27 -21.91 -2.75
CA PHE A 355 -33.30 -21.06 -2.06
C PHE A 355 -33.31 -21.30 -0.54
N MET A 356 -34.49 -21.44 0.08
CA MET A 356 -34.60 -21.77 1.50
C MET A 356 -34.01 -23.15 1.81
N GLY A 357 -34.27 -24.16 0.96
CA GLY A 357 -33.67 -25.48 1.09
C GLY A 357 -32.14 -25.45 0.97
N ALA A 358 -31.61 -24.71 0.00
CA ALA A 358 -30.17 -24.54 -0.16
C ALA A 358 -29.53 -23.80 1.03
N LEU A 359 -30.20 -22.77 1.56
CA LEU A 359 -29.71 -22.00 2.70
C LEU A 359 -29.71 -22.84 4.00
N ALA A 360 -30.69 -23.74 4.17
CA ALA A 360 -30.68 -24.71 5.26
C ALA A 360 -29.50 -25.71 5.15
N VAL A 361 -29.20 -26.21 3.94
CA VAL A 361 -28.05 -27.09 3.70
C VAL A 361 -26.72 -26.38 3.93
N VAL A 362 -26.58 -25.14 3.46
CA VAL A 362 -25.39 -24.33 3.70
C VAL A 362 -25.23 -24.00 5.19
N GLY A 363 -26.32 -23.63 5.88
CA GLY A 363 -26.32 -23.42 7.32
C GLY A 363 -25.86 -24.65 8.10
N LEU A 364 -26.35 -25.84 7.71
CA LEU A 364 -25.91 -27.11 8.29
C LEU A 364 -24.43 -27.38 8.04
N LEU A 365 -23.94 -27.16 6.81
CA LEU A 365 -22.53 -27.33 6.46
C LEU A 365 -21.63 -26.36 7.23
N VAL A 366 -22.04 -25.11 7.40
CA VAL A 366 -21.29 -24.11 8.17
C VAL A 366 -21.19 -24.55 9.63
N VAL A 367 -22.29 -24.99 10.24
CA VAL A 367 -22.29 -25.52 11.62
C VAL A 367 -21.39 -26.77 11.76
N LEU A 368 -21.33 -27.64 10.75
CA LEU A 368 -20.48 -28.83 10.75
C LEU A 368 -18.99 -28.55 10.50
N VAL A 369 -18.66 -27.44 9.81
CA VAL A 369 -17.28 -27.11 9.40
C VAL A 369 -16.60 -26.12 10.35
N ILE A 370 -17.35 -25.24 11.02
CA ILE A 370 -16.82 -24.28 12.03
C ILE A 370 -15.94 -24.96 13.10
N PRO A 371 -16.30 -26.14 13.67
CA PRO A 371 -15.47 -26.80 14.69
C PRO A 371 -14.11 -27.29 14.18
N LYS A 372 -13.93 -27.41 12.85
CA LYS A 372 -12.71 -27.95 12.24
C LYS A 372 -11.68 -26.87 11.86
N SER A 373 -11.97 -25.59 12.13
CA SER A 373 -11.10 -24.45 11.76
C SER A 373 -10.64 -24.47 10.29
N TYR A 374 -11.47 -25.02 9.39
CA TYR A 374 -11.08 -25.28 8.00
C TYR A 374 -11.02 -24.00 7.14
N PHE A 375 -11.84 -22.99 7.48
CA PHE A 375 -11.82 -21.68 6.83
C PHE A 375 -10.82 -20.76 7.54
N GLY A 376 -9.87 -20.23 6.77
CA GLY A 376 -8.96 -19.20 7.28
C GLY A 376 -9.70 -17.87 7.47
N PRO A 377 -9.32 -17.05 8.46
CA PRO A 377 -9.88 -15.71 8.62
C PRO A 377 -9.57 -14.83 7.39
N ILE A 378 -10.30 -13.71 7.24
CA ILE A 378 -9.97 -12.68 6.24
C ILE A 378 -8.54 -12.19 6.52
N SER A 379 -7.72 -12.01 5.49
CA SER A 379 -6.36 -11.50 5.64
C SER A 379 -6.37 -10.11 6.28
N SER A 380 -5.44 -9.85 7.20
CA SER A 380 -5.31 -8.56 7.89
C SER A 380 -5.17 -7.38 6.91
N ARG A 381 -4.53 -7.59 5.75
CA ARG A 381 -4.41 -6.59 4.68
C ARG A 381 -5.76 -6.21 4.07
N VAL A 382 -6.63 -7.18 3.83
CA VAL A 382 -7.95 -6.95 3.19
C VAL A 382 -8.94 -6.43 4.23
N ARG A 383 -8.90 -6.93 5.46
CA ARG A 383 -9.74 -6.45 6.55
C ARG A 383 -9.46 -4.99 6.91
N GLY A 384 -8.18 -4.58 6.89
CA GLY A 384 -7.76 -3.19 7.07
C GLY A 384 -8.34 -2.21 6.04
N LEU A 385 -8.87 -2.69 4.91
CA LEU A 385 -9.57 -1.85 3.92
C LEU A 385 -11.03 -1.55 4.29
N PHE A 386 -11.67 -2.41 5.11
CA PHE A 386 -13.09 -2.29 5.47
C PHE A 386 -13.31 -1.63 6.84
N VAL A 387 -12.31 -1.65 7.71
CA VAL A 387 -12.35 -0.98 9.02
C VAL A 387 -11.86 0.48 8.84
N PRO A 388 -12.51 1.50 9.44
CA PRO A 388 -12.01 2.87 9.39
C PRO A 388 -10.59 2.93 9.97
N HIS A 389 -9.63 3.50 9.20
CA HIS A 389 -8.21 3.60 9.55
C HIS A 389 -7.98 4.29 10.90
N THR A 390 -8.03 3.50 11.97
CA THR A 390 -7.05 3.60 13.04
C THR A 390 -5.95 2.62 12.65
N LYS A 391 -4.67 3.01 12.81
CA LYS A 391 -3.51 2.30 12.24
C LYS A 391 -3.58 0.79 12.53
N THR A 392 -3.06 -0.09 11.66
CA THR A 392 -3.32 -1.55 11.71
C THR A 392 -2.82 -2.25 12.98
N GLY A 393 -2.08 -1.54 13.84
CA GLY A 393 -1.45 -2.08 15.04
C GLY A 393 -0.11 -2.74 14.72
N ASN A 394 0.22 -2.94 13.44
CA ASN A 394 1.53 -3.40 13.00
C ASN A 394 2.37 -2.19 12.50
N PRO A 395 3.37 -1.73 13.27
CA PRO A 395 4.19 -0.58 12.89
C PRO A 395 4.96 -0.79 11.58
N LEU A 396 5.21 -2.04 11.18
CA LEU A 396 5.87 -2.36 9.91
C LEU A 396 4.97 -2.00 8.72
N VAL A 397 3.71 -2.44 8.73
CA VAL A 397 2.74 -2.13 7.67
C VAL A 397 2.40 -0.65 7.68
N ASP A 398 2.20 -0.06 8.86
CA ASP A 398 1.87 1.35 9.00
C ASP A 398 3.03 2.30 8.63
N SER A 399 4.28 1.80 8.60
CA SER A 399 5.45 2.59 8.20
C SER A 399 5.58 2.80 6.69
N VAL A 400 4.92 1.95 5.88
CA VAL A 400 4.98 2.04 4.42
C VAL A 400 4.09 3.20 3.96
N ALA A 401 4.70 4.22 3.34
CA ALA A 401 4.02 5.42 2.89
C ALA A 401 2.81 5.13 1.96
N GLU A 402 2.85 4.02 1.23
CA GLU A 402 1.80 3.58 0.31
C GLU A 402 0.51 3.11 0.99
N HIS A 403 0.57 2.76 2.28
CA HIS A 403 -0.59 2.29 3.04
C HIS A 403 -1.36 3.43 3.73
N GLN A 404 -0.92 4.68 3.55
CA GLN A 404 -1.63 5.84 4.08
C GLN A 404 -2.92 6.14 3.31
N ALA A 405 -3.85 6.79 4.01
CA ALA A 405 -5.10 7.25 3.42
C ALA A 405 -4.87 8.33 2.36
N ALA A 406 -5.66 8.28 1.29
CA ALA A 406 -5.54 9.24 0.20
C ALA A 406 -6.09 10.60 0.62
N SER A 407 -5.24 11.63 0.60
CA SER A 407 -5.67 13.01 0.82
C SER A 407 -6.40 13.57 -0.41
N ASN A 408 -7.24 14.59 -0.21
CA ASN A 408 -7.90 15.28 -1.33
C ASN A 408 -6.88 15.86 -2.33
N GLN A 409 -5.71 16.28 -1.83
CA GLN A 409 -4.61 16.74 -2.66
C GLN A 409 -4.03 15.61 -3.53
N ALA A 410 -3.90 14.39 -3.00
CA ALA A 410 -3.45 13.23 -3.79
C ALA A 410 -4.43 12.91 -4.92
N TYR A 411 -5.74 12.94 -4.66
CA TYR A 411 -6.75 12.76 -5.72
C TYR A 411 -6.62 13.80 -6.84
N TRP A 412 -6.47 15.07 -6.48
CA TRP A 412 -6.24 16.12 -7.46
C TRP A 412 -4.92 15.94 -8.21
N GLN A 413 -3.87 15.51 -7.52
CA GLN A 413 -2.55 15.29 -8.12
C GLN A 413 -2.53 14.16 -9.14
N TYR A 414 -3.21 13.04 -8.84
CA TYR A 414 -3.13 11.83 -9.66
C TYR A 414 -4.22 11.72 -10.74
N LEU A 415 -5.42 12.29 -10.51
CA LEU A 415 -6.56 12.21 -11.43
C LEU A 415 -6.94 13.57 -12.05
N HIS A 416 -6.60 14.69 -11.42
CA HIS A 416 -6.86 16.06 -11.88
C HIS A 416 -8.29 16.25 -12.43
N MET A 417 -8.45 16.48 -13.74
CA MET A 417 -9.74 16.74 -14.38
C MET A 417 -10.69 15.53 -14.33
N LEU A 418 -10.15 14.31 -14.28
CA LEU A 418 -10.95 13.08 -14.22
C LEU A 418 -11.77 12.98 -12.93
N CYS A 419 -11.36 13.64 -11.84
CA CYS A 419 -12.16 13.73 -10.62
C CYS A 419 -13.52 14.40 -10.85
N ILE A 420 -13.58 15.38 -11.77
CA ILE A 420 -14.81 16.12 -12.09
C ILE A 420 -15.61 15.38 -13.18
N LEU A 421 -14.92 14.81 -14.18
CA LEU A 421 -15.57 14.12 -15.28
C LEU A 421 -16.16 12.76 -14.90
N ALA A 422 -15.54 12.02 -13.97
CA ALA A 422 -15.98 10.66 -13.64
C ALA A 422 -17.39 10.59 -13.02
N PRO A 423 -17.79 11.46 -12.07
CA PRO A 423 -19.17 11.49 -11.58
C PRO A 423 -20.19 11.82 -12.68
N ILE A 424 -19.85 12.75 -13.58
CA ILE A 424 -20.70 13.10 -14.73
C ILE A 424 -20.84 11.88 -15.65
N GLY A 425 -19.73 11.19 -15.93
CA GLY A 425 -19.72 9.97 -16.73
C GLY A 425 -20.58 8.87 -16.12
N LEU A 426 -20.51 8.68 -14.80
CA LEU A 426 -21.33 7.71 -14.08
C LEU A 426 -22.83 8.03 -14.25
N LEU A 427 -23.22 9.30 -14.12
CA LEU A 427 -24.59 9.73 -14.38
C LEU A 427 -25.02 9.46 -15.83
N THR A 428 -24.16 9.74 -16.82
CA THR A 428 -24.48 9.46 -18.23
C THR A 428 -24.62 7.98 -18.56
N VAL A 429 -23.96 7.10 -17.81
CA VAL A 429 -24.10 5.64 -17.90
C VAL A 429 -25.41 5.18 -17.26
N LEU A 430 -25.80 5.77 -16.13
CA LEU A 430 -27.07 5.47 -15.45
C LEU A 430 -28.29 5.77 -16.33
N PHE A 431 -28.25 6.85 -17.14
CA PHE A 431 -29.33 7.16 -18.07
C PHE A 431 -29.47 6.16 -19.24
N ARG A 432 -28.42 5.41 -19.60
CA ARG A 432 -28.47 4.35 -20.63
C ARG A 432 -27.96 3.03 -20.08
N PHE A 433 -28.85 2.35 -19.36
CA PHE A 433 -28.53 1.16 -18.56
C PHE A 433 -28.58 -0.15 -19.37
N GLY A 434 -27.48 -0.51 -20.00
CA GLY A 434 -27.25 -1.81 -20.66
C GLY A 434 -26.51 -2.81 -19.74
N ASP A 435 -26.47 -4.08 -20.15
CA ASP A 435 -25.83 -5.13 -19.35
C ASP A 435 -24.31 -4.91 -19.23
N ALA A 436 -23.65 -4.50 -20.32
CA ALA A 436 -22.24 -4.15 -20.32
C ALA A 436 -21.98 -2.82 -19.57
N SER A 437 -22.84 -1.81 -19.71
CA SER A 437 -22.65 -0.52 -19.04
C SER A 437 -22.91 -0.60 -17.53
N SER A 438 -23.73 -1.55 -17.07
CA SER A 438 -23.92 -1.84 -15.64
C SER A 438 -22.65 -2.35 -14.95
N PHE A 439 -21.71 -2.95 -15.69
CA PHE A 439 -20.41 -3.34 -15.15
C PHE A 439 -19.58 -2.14 -14.72
N LEU A 440 -19.61 -1.04 -15.49
CA LEU A 440 -18.89 0.19 -15.13
C LEU A 440 -19.43 0.81 -13.83
N PHE A 441 -20.73 0.72 -13.59
CA PHE A 441 -21.34 1.19 -12.35
C PHE A 441 -20.87 0.36 -11.15
N VAL A 442 -20.90 -0.96 -11.27
CA VAL A 442 -20.44 -1.87 -10.21
C VAL A 442 -18.92 -1.77 -10.01
N TYR A 443 -18.14 -1.42 -11.03
CA TYR A 443 -16.70 -1.18 -10.92
C TYR A 443 -16.37 0.15 -10.24
N ALA A 444 -17.11 1.22 -10.56
CA ALA A 444 -16.84 2.55 -10.01
C ALA A 444 -16.98 2.59 -8.47
N LEU A 445 -18.03 2.01 -7.90
CA LEU A 445 -18.28 2.13 -6.45
C LEU A 445 -17.15 1.55 -5.59
N PRO A 446 -16.71 0.29 -5.77
CA PRO A 446 -15.62 -0.28 -4.98
C PRO A 446 -14.28 0.38 -5.29
N ALA A 447 -14.00 0.74 -6.55
CA ALA A 447 -12.73 1.37 -6.92
C ALA A 447 -12.54 2.72 -6.20
N TYR A 448 -13.57 3.58 -6.20
CA TYR A 448 -13.51 4.85 -5.49
C TYR A 448 -13.49 4.66 -3.96
N PHE A 449 -14.22 3.67 -3.43
CA PHE A 449 -14.18 3.35 -2.00
C PHE A 449 -12.78 2.93 -1.54
N PHE A 450 -12.14 1.98 -2.24
CA PHE A 450 -10.84 1.46 -1.86
C PHE A 450 -9.69 2.45 -2.07
N SER A 451 -9.74 3.27 -3.13
CA SER A 451 -8.74 4.33 -3.34
C SER A 451 -8.77 5.40 -2.25
N HIS A 452 -9.92 5.63 -1.61
CA HIS A 452 -10.02 6.62 -0.54
C HIS A 452 -9.32 6.13 0.73
N LYS A 453 -9.39 4.81 0.95
CA LYS A 453 -8.75 4.15 2.09
C LYS A 453 -7.25 4.06 1.92
N MET A 454 -6.74 3.70 0.74
CA MET A 454 -5.32 3.49 0.53
C MET A 454 -4.84 4.18 -0.75
N ILE A 455 -3.83 5.03 -0.64
CA ILE A 455 -3.29 5.79 -1.76
C ILE A 455 -2.75 4.88 -2.88
N ARG A 456 -2.15 3.72 -2.55
CA ARG A 456 -1.71 2.72 -3.55
C ARG A 456 -2.84 2.25 -4.46
N LEU A 457 -4.08 2.19 -3.96
CA LEU A 457 -5.24 1.71 -4.71
C LEU A 457 -5.83 2.75 -5.66
N ILE A 458 -5.30 3.98 -5.70
CA ILE A 458 -5.66 4.97 -6.73
C ILE A 458 -5.39 4.46 -8.14
N LEU A 459 -4.40 3.56 -8.29
CA LEU A 459 -4.12 2.87 -9.54
C LEU A 459 -5.35 2.13 -10.10
N LEU A 460 -6.19 1.55 -9.23
CA LEU A 460 -7.42 0.85 -9.65
C LEU A 460 -8.52 1.81 -10.13
N THR A 461 -8.46 3.08 -9.74
CA THR A 461 -9.41 4.10 -10.23
C THR A 461 -9.04 4.66 -11.59
N ALA A 462 -7.78 4.57 -12.01
CA ALA A 462 -7.33 5.15 -13.28
C ALA A 462 -8.12 4.59 -14.49
N PRO A 463 -8.28 3.26 -14.68
CA PRO A 463 -9.01 2.72 -15.83
C PRO A 463 -10.48 3.13 -15.86
N ILE A 464 -11.17 3.09 -14.73
CA ILE A 464 -12.60 3.46 -14.65
C ILE A 464 -12.82 4.96 -14.82
N ALA A 465 -11.98 5.80 -14.20
CA ALA A 465 -12.06 7.25 -14.33
C ALA A 465 -11.80 7.69 -15.78
N SER A 466 -10.79 7.10 -16.44
CA SER A 466 -10.51 7.34 -17.86
C SER A 466 -11.64 6.86 -18.77
N THR A 467 -12.26 5.71 -18.47
CA THR A 467 -13.43 5.21 -19.21
C THR A 467 -14.62 6.16 -19.09
N LEU A 468 -14.99 6.54 -17.87
CA LEU A 468 -16.13 7.43 -17.63
C LEU A 468 -15.89 8.83 -18.20
N GLY A 469 -14.68 9.38 -18.03
CA GLY A 469 -14.29 10.67 -18.64
C GLY A 469 -14.30 10.62 -20.16
N GLY A 470 -13.79 9.52 -20.75
CA GLY A 470 -13.82 9.27 -22.19
C GLY A 470 -15.24 9.20 -22.77
N ILE A 471 -16.19 8.59 -22.06
CA ILE A 471 -17.60 8.52 -22.47
C ILE A 471 -18.24 9.91 -22.52
N VAL A 472 -17.98 10.78 -21.53
CA VAL A 472 -18.52 12.14 -21.51
C VAL A 472 -17.99 12.95 -22.68
N VAL A 473 -16.66 13.01 -22.81
CA VAL A 473 -16.00 13.82 -23.85
C VAL A 473 -16.32 13.27 -25.24
N GLY A 474 -16.28 11.95 -25.43
CA GLY A 474 -16.60 11.31 -26.70
C GLY A 474 -18.03 11.59 -27.15
N ARG A 475 -19.01 11.56 -26.24
CA ARG A 475 -20.40 11.91 -26.58
C ARG A 475 -20.57 13.39 -26.91
N VAL A 476 -19.91 14.29 -26.19
CA VAL A 476 -19.97 15.74 -26.49
C VAL A 476 -19.35 16.01 -27.86
N VAL A 477 -18.20 15.41 -28.17
CA VAL A 477 -17.53 15.57 -29.46
C VAL A 477 -18.36 14.97 -30.60
N ALA A 478 -18.89 13.75 -30.43
CA ALA A 478 -19.76 13.13 -31.42
C ALA A 478 -21.02 13.98 -31.67
N TRP A 479 -21.63 14.52 -30.61
CA TRP A 479 -22.76 15.44 -30.73
C TRP A 479 -22.37 16.70 -31.51
N SER A 480 -21.25 17.35 -31.17
CA SER A 480 -20.78 18.54 -31.90
C SER A 480 -20.55 18.25 -33.38
N ILE A 481 -19.94 17.10 -33.71
CA ILE A 481 -19.66 16.70 -35.10
C ILE A 481 -20.95 16.42 -35.87
N SER A 482 -21.94 15.78 -35.23
CA SER A 482 -23.26 15.58 -35.83
C SER A 482 -23.97 16.91 -36.14
N VAL A 483 -23.79 17.92 -35.28
CA VAL A 483 -24.33 19.27 -35.46
C VAL A 483 -23.65 19.97 -36.64
N PHE A 484 -22.33 19.85 -36.81
CA PHE A 484 -21.61 20.44 -37.95
C PHE A 484 -21.94 19.78 -39.29
N LEU A 485 -22.09 18.46 -39.30
CA LEU A 485 -22.41 17.71 -40.52
C LEU A 485 -23.90 17.77 -40.91
N GLY A 486 -24.74 18.42 -40.10
CA GLY A 486 -26.18 18.54 -40.36
C GLY A 486 -26.94 17.22 -40.29
N VAL A 487 -26.32 16.18 -39.71
CA VAL A 487 -26.86 14.82 -39.63
C VAL A 487 -27.67 14.73 -38.33
N SER A 488 -29.00 14.76 -38.43
CA SER A 488 -29.85 14.60 -37.25
C SER A 488 -29.80 13.16 -36.75
N HIS A 489 -29.32 12.96 -35.52
CA HIS A 489 -29.68 11.77 -34.75
C HIS A 489 -31.19 11.74 -34.56
N GLY A 490 -31.88 10.74 -35.14
CA GLY A 490 -33.18 10.36 -34.65
C GLY A 490 -33.00 9.88 -33.22
N GLU A 491 -33.48 10.66 -32.26
CA GLU A 491 -33.68 10.16 -30.90
C GLU A 491 -34.74 9.06 -30.98
N ASP A 492 -34.37 7.87 -30.51
CA ASP A 492 -35.25 6.73 -30.33
C ASP A 492 -36.49 7.16 -29.54
N SER A 493 -37.63 7.23 -30.22
CA SER A 493 -38.97 7.34 -29.65
C SER A 493 -39.69 6.02 -29.93
N GLU A 494 -39.24 4.97 -29.26
CA GLU A 494 -40.02 3.74 -29.11
C GLU A 494 -40.28 3.53 -27.62
N GLU A 495 -41.34 4.17 -27.12
CA GLU A 495 -42.26 3.64 -26.12
C GLU A 495 -43.54 4.48 -26.19
N ASP A 496 -44.69 3.80 -26.26
CA ASP A 496 -46.08 4.30 -26.35
C ASP A 496 -46.62 4.82 -27.69
N SER A 497 -46.83 3.90 -28.67
CA SER A 497 -47.95 4.03 -29.61
C SER A 497 -48.47 2.70 -30.16
N ASP A 498 -48.56 1.65 -29.33
CA ASP A 498 -49.29 0.42 -29.67
C ASP A 498 -50.44 0.21 -28.70
N ASP A 499 -51.45 1.09 -28.77
CA ASP A 499 -52.83 0.78 -28.40
C ASP A 499 -53.75 1.96 -28.76
N LYS A 500 -54.19 2.01 -30.03
CA LYS A 500 -55.50 2.53 -30.49
C LYS A 500 -55.57 2.61 -32.01
N LYS A 501 -55.81 1.47 -32.65
CA LYS A 501 -56.58 1.42 -33.90
C LYS A 501 -57.44 0.15 -33.88
N LYS A 502 -58.63 0.28 -33.29
CA LYS A 502 -59.81 -0.49 -33.70
C LYS A 502 -61.09 0.28 -33.36
N ASN A 503 -61.93 0.35 -34.39
CA ASN A 503 -63.32 0.78 -34.48
C ASN A 503 -63.63 2.27 -34.70
N SER A 504 -64.16 2.48 -35.90
CA SER A 504 -64.87 3.63 -36.43
C SER A 504 -66.30 3.73 -35.90
N ASP A 505 -66.88 4.91 -36.12
CA ASP A 505 -68.30 5.25 -36.20
C ASP A 505 -69.11 5.33 -34.89
N ASP A 506 -69.41 6.55 -34.41
CA ASP A 506 -70.75 7.16 -34.57
C ASP A 506 -70.89 8.57 -33.93
N LYS A 507 -71.96 9.26 -34.34
CA LYS A 507 -72.29 10.71 -34.20
C LYS A 507 -72.64 11.24 -32.78
N ALA A 508 -72.31 12.53 -32.59
CA ALA A 508 -73.08 13.65 -31.99
C ALA A 508 -73.37 13.78 -30.46
N LYS A 509 -73.06 15.02 -30.00
CA LYS A 509 -73.63 15.90 -28.93
C LYS A 509 -73.23 15.76 -27.43
N PRO A 510 -73.30 16.89 -26.66
CA PRO A 510 -72.49 17.15 -25.47
C PRO A 510 -73.25 17.05 -24.14
N GLU A 511 -72.50 17.24 -23.04
CA GLU A 511 -72.87 17.52 -21.63
C GLU A 511 -72.68 16.39 -20.61
N GLY A 512 -72.14 16.78 -19.44
CA GLY A 512 -72.24 15.98 -18.21
C GLY A 512 -71.00 15.97 -17.31
N LYS A 513 -70.83 17.02 -16.48
CA LYS A 513 -69.92 17.01 -15.32
C LYS A 513 -70.27 15.85 -14.36
N LYS A 514 -69.27 15.09 -13.91
CA LYS A 514 -69.19 14.55 -12.53
C LYS A 514 -67.74 14.41 -12.07
N LYS A 515 -67.37 15.26 -11.09
CA LYS A 515 -66.14 15.21 -10.29
C LYS A 515 -66.33 14.28 -9.09
N LYS A 516 -65.33 13.43 -8.80
CA LYS A 516 -64.76 13.03 -7.48
C LYS A 516 -63.95 11.74 -7.66
N LYS A 517 -62.78 11.48 -7.06
CA LYS A 517 -61.86 12.27 -6.22
C LYS A 517 -60.57 11.43 -6.08
N ASP A 518 -59.44 12.05 -6.39
CA ASP A 518 -58.06 11.91 -5.89
C ASP A 518 -57.47 10.55 -5.50
N LYS A 519 -56.38 10.19 -6.21
CA LYS A 519 -55.16 9.71 -5.56
C LYS A 519 -53.96 10.48 -6.12
N LYS A 520 -53.37 11.28 -5.24
CA LYS A 520 -52.30 12.25 -5.47
C LYS A 520 -50.95 11.55 -5.31
N SER A 521 -50.16 11.40 -6.37
CA SER A 521 -48.69 11.26 -6.27
C SER A 521 -47.98 11.50 -7.62
N SER A 522 -47.04 12.45 -7.59
CA SER A 522 -45.95 12.79 -8.54
C SER A 522 -46.26 13.50 -9.87
N ASP A 523 -46.62 14.78 -9.79
CA ASP A 523 -46.59 15.76 -10.90
C ASP A 523 -45.19 16.35 -11.21
N SER A 524 -44.10 15.79 -10.66
CA SER A 524 -42.74 16.31 -10.86
C SER A 524 -42.07 15.91 -12.19
N PHE A 525 -42.61 14.92 -12.91
CA PHE A 525 -42.03 14.43 -14.18
C PHE A 525 -42.68 15.02 -15.45
N ALA A 526 -43.94 15.44 -15.38
CA ALA A 526 -44.66 16.01 -16.52
C ALA A 526 -44.08 17.38 -16.97
N GLY A 527 -43.60 18.19 -16.01
CA GLY A 527 -42.94 19.47 -16.31
C GLY A 527 -41.59 19.32 -17.03
N ILE A 528 -40.81 18.29 -16.69
CA ILE A 528 -39.51 18.01 -17.34
C ILE A 528 -39.71 17.51 -18.77
N ALA A 529 -40.74 16.69 -19.01
CA ALA A 529 -41.11 16.24 -20.36
C ALA A 529 -41.60 17.40 -21.24
N ALA A 530 -42.46 18.29 -20.72
CA ALA A 530 -42.92 19.48 -21.44
C ALA A 530 -41.79 20.48 -21.75
N ILE A 531 -40.82 20.64 -20.84
CA ILE A 531 -39.62 21.44 -21.07
C ILE A 531 -38.70 20.78 -22.10
N ARG A 532 -38.55 19.44 -22.07
CA ARG A 532 -37.78 18.67 -23.07
C ARG A 532 -38.38 18.82 -24.47
N ASP A 533 -39.70 18.70 -24.57
CA ASP A 533 -40.41 18.78 -25.85
C ASP A 533 -40.43 20.22 -26.37
N GLY A 534 -40.56 21.22 -25.49
CA GLY A 534 -40.38 22.64 -25.81
C GLY A 534 -38.96 22.99 -26.27
N PHE A 535 -37.94 22.42 -25.62
CA PHE A 535 -36.55 22.54 -26.08
C PHE A 535 -36.35 21.84 -27.42
N ALA A 536 -36.86 20.62 -27.61
CA ALA A 536 -36.73 19.88 -28.85
C ALA A 536 -37.36 20.62 -30.05
N GLN A 537 -38.51 21.26 -29.82
CA GLN A 537 -39.25 22.05 -30.81
C GLN A 537 -38.53 23.39 -31.12
N ALA A 538 -38.01 24.08 -30.10
CA ALA A 538 -37.13 25.25 -30.28
C ALA A 538 -35.81 24.88 -30.98
N SER A 539 -35.30 23.66 -30.77
CA SER A 539 -34.04 23.18 -31.35
C SER A 539 -34.12 22.82 -32.84
N LYS A 540 -35.34 22.72 -33.40
CA LYS A 540 -35.61 22.48 -34.82
C LYS A 540 -35.80 23.77 -35.64
N SER A 541 -35.99 24.92 -34.98
CA SER A 541 -36.01 26.27 -35.60
C SER A 541 -34.67 26.64 -36.24
N SER A 542 -34.68 27.51 -37.26
CA SER A 542 -33.46 28.04 -37.89
C SER A 542 -32.55 28.76 -36.90
N GLU A 543 -33.14 29.46 -35.91
CA GLU A 543 -32.42 30.09 -34.80
C GLU A 543 -31.84 29.05 -33.83
N GLY A 544 -32.58 27.96 -33.58
CA GLY A 544 -32.13 26.83 -32.76
C GLY A 544 -30.96 26.07 -33.35
N LYS A 545 -30.85 25.98 -34.69
CA LYS A 545 -29.66 25.41 -35.36
C LYS A 545 -28.41 26.27 -35.15
N ILE A 546 -28.55 27.60 -35.26
CA ILE A 546 -27.44 28.53 -35.00
C ILE A 546 -26.99 28.44 -33.54
N VAL A 547 -27.93 28.40 -32.59
CA VAL A 547 -27.63 28.23 -31.16
C VAL A 547 -26.93 26.90 -30.88
N LYS A 548 -27.33 25.79 -31.53
CA LYS A 548 -26.62 24.51 -31.40
C LYS A 548 -25.19 24.56 -31.93
N VAL A 549 -24.98 25.19 -33.08
CA VAL A 549 -23.64 25.35 -33.66
C VAL A 549 -22.76 26.20 -32.75
N LEU A 550 -23.28 27.33 -32.25
CA LEU A 550 -22.56 28.19 -31.29
C LEU A 550 -22.26 27.45 -29.98
N ALA A 551 -23.22 26.68 -29.45
CA ALA A 551 -23.02 25.86 -28.27
C ALA A 551 -22.00 24.73 -28.50
N ALA A 552 -21.99 24.10 -29.67
CA ALA A 552 -21.01 23.09 -30.05
C ALA A 552 -19.60 23.68 -30.15
N ILE A 553 -19.45 24.86 -30.78
CA ILE A 553 -18.17 25.58 -30.85
C ILE A 553 -17.68 25.95 -29.45
N PHE A 554 -18.56 26.49 -28.61
CA PHE A 554 -18.23 26.85 -27.23
C PHE A 554 -17.81 25.63 -26.39
N MET A 555 -18.54 24.52 -26.49
CA MET A 555 -18.20 23.29 -25.78
C MET A 555 -16.86 22.70 -26.25
N LEU A 556 -16.60 22.70 -27.56
CA LEU A 556 -15.32 22.24 -28.11
C LEU A 556 -14.16 23.14 -27.70
N SER A 557 -14.36 24.47 -27.64
CA SER A 557 -13.29 25.40 -27.22
C SER A 557 -12.96 25.22 -25.74
N VAL A 558 -13.96 25.04 -24.87
CA VAL A 558 -13.74 24.75 -23.44
C VAL A 558 -13.03 23.41 -23.27
N LEU A 559 -13.47 22.37 -23.98
CA LEU A 559 -12.85 21.04 -23.95
C LEU A 559 -11.39 21.09 -24.41
N TYR A 560 -11.09 21.81 -25.50
CA TYR A 560 -9.72 21.96 -26.00
C TYR A 560 -8.80 22.64 -24.98
N ASN A 561 -9.24 23.76 -24.39
CA ASN A 561 -8.46 24.47 -23.37
C ASN A 561 -8.19 23.60 -22.14
N LYS A 562 -9.20 22.87 -21.65
CA LYS A 562 -9.05 21.97 -20.51
C LYS A 562 -8.21 20.74 -20.82
N ALA A 563 -8.35 20.17 -22.01
CA ALA A 563 -7.55 19.03 -22.46
C ALA A 563 -6.06 19.41 -22.61
N SER A 564 -5.75 20.56 -23.21
CA SER A 564 -4.38 21.08 -23.32
C SER A 564 -3.76 21.28 -21.94
N SER A 565 -4.49 21.96 -21.03
CA SER A 565 -4.02 22.17 -19.65
C SER A 565 -3.77 20.85 -18.90
N PHE A 566 -4.62 19.83 -19.10
CA PHE A 566 -4.44 18.52 -18.49
C PHE A 566 -3.25 17.75 -19.08
N ALA A 567 -3.02 17.85 -20.40
CA ALA A 567 -1.86 17.25 -21.05
C ALA A 567 -0.55 17.87 -20.54
N ASP A 568 -0.48 19.20 -20.45
CA ASP A 568 0.69 19.93 -19.94
C ASP A 568 0.98 19.57 -18.47
N TYR A 569 -0.07 19.48 -17.66
CA TYR A 569 0.04 19.05 -16.26
C TYR A 569 0.57 17.62 -16.14
N SER A 570 0.00 16.70 -16.91
CA SER A 570 0.39 15.29 -16.92
C SER A 570 1.83 15.12 -17.37
N TRP A 571 2.28 15.89 -18.35
CA TRP A 571 3.67 15.89 -18.80
C TRP A 571 4.62 16.37 -17.69
N LYS A 572 4.32 17.49 -17.02
CA LYS A 572 5.12 18.02 -15.91
C LYS A 572 5.22 17.01 -14.75
N ILE A 573 4.11 16.38 -14.39
CA ILE A 573 4.12 15.34 -13.35
C ILE A 573 4.89 14.11 -13.80
N SER A 574 4.76 13.69 -15.06
CA SER A 574 5.51 12.55 -15.59
C SER A 574 7.01 12.75 -15.43
N VAL A 575 7.54 13.95 -15.68
CA VAL A 575 8.95 14.27 -15.45
C VAL A 575 9.34 14.10 -13.98
N SER A 576 8.47 14.52 -13.05
CA SER A 576 8.69 14.33 -11.61
C SER A 576 8.69 12.85 -11.21
N LEU A 577 7.76 12.07 -11.75
CA LEU A 577 7.65 10.62 -11.53
C LEU A 577 8.76 9.81 -12.21
N SER A 578 9.40 10.37 -13.24
CA SER A 578 10.45 9.71 -14.03
C SER A 578 11.86 9.83 -13.42
N ASN A 579 11.97 10.27 -12.16
CA ASN A 579 13.25 10.39 -11.49
C ASN A 579 13.66 9.05 -10.84
N PRO A 580 14.82 8.47 -11.20
CA PRO A 580 15.34 7.28 -10.56
C PRO A 580 15.56 7.46 -9.06
N SER A 581 15.34 6.39 -8.29
CA SER A 581 15.68 6.34 -6.86
C SER A 581 17.18 6.20 -6.60
N ILE A 582 17.93 5.66 -7.57
CA ILE A 582 19.35 5.32 -7.42
C ILE A 582 20.30 6.37 -7.97
N ILE A 583 19.84 7.14 -8.96
CA ILE A 583 20.55 8.27 -9.54
C ILE A 583 19.71 9.51 -9.23
N LEU A 584 20.23 10.38 -8.38
CA LEU A 584 19.52 11.59 -8.00
C LEU A 584 20.10 12.78 -8.74
N ARG A 585 19.26 13.64 -9.32
CA ARG A 585 19.71 14.96 -9.76
C ARG A 585 19.66 15.91 -8.58
N GLY A 586 20.83 16.39 -8.18
CA GLY A 586 20.97 17.42 -7.16
C GLY A 586 21.43 18.72 -7.79
N GLN A 587 20.99 19.83 -7.23
CA GLN A 587 21.58 21.12 -7.54
C GLN A 587 22.63 21.42 -6.47
N THR A 588 23.86 21.68 -6.91
CA THR A 588 24.93 22.14 -6.02
C THR A 588 24.59 23.56 -5.54
N ARG A 589 25.18 24.01 -4.43
CA ARG A 589 25.03 25.40 -3.94
C ARG A 589 25.36 26.45 -5.01
N ASP A 590 26.22 26.10 -5.97
CA ASP A 590 26.65 26.94 -7.09
C ASP A 590 25.67 26.93 -8.27
N GLY A 591 24.50 26.28 -8.15
CA GLY A 591 23.47 26.23 -9.19
C GLY A 591 23.69 25.15 -10.26
N ASN A 592 24.86 24.50 -10.30
CA ASN A 592 25.17 23.41 -11.23
C ASN A 592 24.33 22.15 -10.93
N ILE A 593 23.67 21.62 -11.96
CA ILE A 593 22.95 20.34 -11.89
C ILE A 593 23.98 19.22 -11.95
N VAL A 594 24.13 18.50 -10.86
CA VAL A 594 25.02 17.35 -10.76
C VAL A 594 24.19 16.09 -10.60
N THR A 595 24.62 15.04 -11.30
CA THR A 595 24.03 13.71 -11.16
C THR A 595 24.74 12.99 -10.02
N LEU A 596 24.05 12.75 -8.91
CA LEU A 596 24.54 12.00 -7.76
C LEU A 596 24.33 10.51 -8.02
N ASP A 597 25.43 9.79 -8.15
CA ASP A 597 25.44 8.36 -8.44
C ASP A 597 26.07 7.51 -7.32
N ASP A 598 26.13 8.10 -6.12
CA ASP A 598 26.79 7.54 -4.94
C ASP A 598 26.27 6.15 -4.56
N TYR A 599 24.97 5.89 -4.75
CA TYR A 599 24.36 4.60 -4.40
C TYR A 599 24.85 3.47 -5.32
N ARG A 600 24.87 3.68 -6.64
CA ARG A 600 25.37 2.67 -7.58
C ARG A 600 26.86 2.44 -7.39
N GLU A 601 27.64 3.51 -7.22
CA GLU A 601 29.08 3.41 -6.98
C GLU A 601 29.40 2.59 -5.72
N ALA A 602 28.67 2.84 -4.62
CA ALA A 602 28.82 2.08 -3.39
C ALA A 602 28.46 0.59 -3.54
N TYR A 603 27.40 0.28 -4.29
CA TYR A 603 27.02 -1.10 -4.58
C TYR A 603 28.03 -1.83 -5.49
N TRP A 604 28.61 -1.14 -6.48
CA TRP A 604 29.70 -1.71 -7.28
C TRP A 604 30.96 -1.89 -6.45
N TRP A 605 31.27 -0.96 -5.54
CA TRP A 605 32.38 -1.14 -4.61
C TRP A 605 32.19 -2.39 -3.75
N LEU A 606 30.98 -2.61 -3.21
CA LEU A 606 30.65 -3.84 -2.49
C LEU A 606 30.84 -5.09 -3.36
N ARG A 607 30.42 -5.05 -4.62
CA ARG A 607 30.56 -6.17 -5.55
C ARG A 607 32.02 -6.53 -5.83
N ASP A 608 32.87 -5.52 -6.00
CA ASP A 608 34.21 -5.70 -6.55
C ASP A 608 35.29 -5.79 -5.46
N ASN A 609 35.03 -5.28 -4.24
CA ASN A 609 36.01 -5.18 -3.15
C ASN A 609 35.70 -6.02 -1.90
N THR A 610 34.60 -6.78 -1.90
CA THR A 610 34.27 -7.69 -0.77
C THR A 610 34.27 -9.16 -1.21
N PRO A 611 34.50 -10.13 -0.30
CA PRO A 611 34.34 -11.55 -0.61
C PRO A 611 32.93 -11.89 -1.10
N GLU A 612 32.78 -12.92 -1.94
CA GLU A 612 31.45 -13.32 -2.49
C GLU A 612 30.47 -13.79 -1.40
N ASP A 613 30.99 -14.34 -0.31
CA ASP A 613 30.25 -14.82 0.86
C ASP A 613 30.06 -13.73 1.94
N ALA A 614 30.36 -12.47 1.62
CA ALA A 614 30.18 -11.34 2.53
C ALA A 614 28.69 -11.07 2.79
N ARG A 615 28.37 -10.86 4.07
CA ARG A 615 27.03 -10.56 4.58
C ARG A 615 26.92 -9.09 4.93
N ILE A 616 25.98 -8.41 4.29
CA ILE A 616 25.76 -6.97 4.42
C ILE A 616 24.54 -6.72 5.31
N MET A 617 24.77 -6.00 6.41
CA MET A 617 23.73 -5.48 7.28
C MET A 617 23.32 -4.10 6.78
N ALA A 618 22.06 -3.97 6.39
CA ALA A 618 21.42 -2.72 5.99
C ALA A 618 19.94 -2.80 6.35
N TRP A 619 19.25 -1.66 6.41
CA TRP A 619 17.81 -1.65 6.60
C TRP A 619 17.07 -2.37 5.46
N TRP A 620 15.89 -2.91 5.74
CA TRP A 620 15.18 -3.84 4.84
C TRP A 620 14.84 -3.22 3.47
N ASP A 621 14.63 -1.90 3.41
CA ASP A 621 14.37 -1.14 2.17
C ASP A 621 15.41 -1.42 1.07
N TYR A 622 16.68 -1.61 1.45
CA TYR A 622 17.80 -1.71 0.50
C TYR A 622 18.16 -3.15 0.12
N GLY A 623 17.54 -4.15 0.74
CA GLY A 623 17.93 -5.56 0.57
C GLY A 623 17.86 -6.03 -0.89
N TYR A 624 16.85 -5.59 -1.64
CA TYR A 624 16.71 -5.92 -3.05
C TYR A 624 17.77 -5.26 -3.93
N GLN A 625 18.14 -4.01 -3.65
CA GLN A 625 19.19 -3.31 -4.40
C GLN A 625 20.57 -3.92 -4.13
N ILE A 626 20.88 -4.25 -2.86
CA ILE A 626 22.16 -4.88 -2.50
C ILE A 626 22.29 -6.24 -3.18
N THR A 627 21.26 -7.09 -3.10
CA THR A 627 21.31 -8.42 -3.74
C THR A 627 21.27 -8.36 -5.26
N GLY A 628 20.53 -7.40 -5.85
CA GLY A 628 20.43 -7.23 -7.29
C GLY A 628 21.71 -6.65 -7.92
N ILE A 629 22.27 -5.58 -7.33
CA ILE A 629 23.41 -4.86 -7.92
C ILE A 629 24.75 -5.40 -7.40
N SER A 630 24.86 -5.62 -6.09
CA SER A 630 26.12 -6.04 -5.46
C SER A 630 26.31 -7.56 -5.46
N ASN A 631 25.24 -8.33 -5.71
CA ASN A 631 25.23 -9.80 -5.66
C ASN A 631 25.78 -10.37 -4.32
N ARG A 632 25.57 -9.65 -3.21
CA ARG A 632 25.99 -10.03 -1.85
C ARG A 632 24.83 -10.47 -0.98
N THR A 633 25.15 -11.14 0.13
CA THR A 633 24.15 -11.69 1.05
C THR A 633 23.56 -10.58 1.92
N THR A 634 22.23 -10.53 2.06
CA THR A 634 21.52 -9.57 2.91
C THR A 634 20.80 -10.23 4.07
N ILE A 635 20.65 -9.47 5.15
CA ILE A 635 19.96 -9.92 6.37
C ILE A 635 18.44 -9.79 6.21
N ALA A 636 17.95 -8.65 5.72
CA ALA A 636 16.53 -8.43 5.48
C ALA A 636 16.29 -7.93 4.04
N ASP A 637 15.06 -8.10 3.55
CA ASP A 637 14.61 -7.62 2.24
C ASP A 637 13.20 -6.96 2.32
N GLY A 638 12.78 -6.36 1.20
CA GLY A 638 11.49 -5.68 1.08
C GLY A 638 10.24 -6.56 1.09
N ASN A 639 10.36 -7.88 1.17
CA ASN A 639 9.19 -8.77 1.28
C ASN A 639 8.59 -8.72 2.68
N THR A 640 9.43 -8.46 3.69
CA THR A 640 9.05 -8.33 5.09
C THR A 640 8.23 -9.50 5.68
N TRP A 641 8.45 -10.73 5.18
CA TRP A 641 7.65 -11.91 5.56
C TRP A 641 7.86 -12.35 7.01
N ASN A 642 9.00 -12.03 7.61
CA ASN A 642 9.30 -12.34 9.01
C ASN A 642 9.51 -11.04 9.81
N HIS A 643 8.44 -10.62 10.50
CA HIS A 643 8.43 -9.41 11.33
C HIS A 643 9.43 -9.48 12.50
N GLU A 644 9.56 -10.63 13.15
CA GLU A 644 10.48 -10.83 14.28
C GLU A 644 11.94 -10.60 13.87
N HIS A 645 12.32 -11.07 12.67
CA HIS A 645 13.67 -10.89 12.16
C HIS A 645 13.97 -9.41 11.82
N ILE A 646 13.00 -8.68 11.26
CA ILE A 646 13.15 -7.23 11.02
C ILE A 646 13.19 -6.45 12.33
N ALA A 647 12.36 -6.81 13.31
CA ALA A 647 12.40 -6.20 14.64
C ALA A 647 13.74 -6.45 15.32
N PHE A 648 14.34 -7.64 15.12
CA PHE A 648 15.68 -7.94 15.62
C PHE A 648 16.74 -7.08 14.94
N LEU A 649 16.67 -6.90 13.62
CA LEU A 649 17.53 -5.97 12.89
C LEU A 649 17.36 -4.52 13.38
N GLY A 650 16.12 -4.09 13.62
CA GLY A 650 15.80 -2.79 14.21
C GLY A 650 16.48 -2.60 15.55
N LYS A 651 16.37 -3.59 16.46
CA LYS A 651 17.01 -3.58 17.78
C LYS A 651 18.54 -3.44 17.68
N ILE A 652 19.18 -4.09 16.71
CA ILE A 652 20.63 -3.97 16.49
C ILE A 652 21.01 -2.55 16.08
N LEU A 653 20.24 -1.94 15.17
CA LEU A 653 20.55 -0.61 14.61
C LEU A 653 20.22 0.53 15.60
N THR A 654 19.13 0.43 16.34
CA THR A 654 18.69 1.48 17.28
C THR A 654 19.12 1.26 18.73
N GLY A 655 19.66 0.07 19.06
CA GLY A 655 20.19 -0.25 20.38
C GLY A 655 21.57 0.35 20.67
N PRO A 656 22.05 0.27 21.93
CA PRO A 656 23.38 0.73 22.32
C PRO A 656 24.49 0.11 21.48
N ILE A 657 25.57 0.86 21.23
CA ILE A 657 26.68 0.42 20.36
C ILE A 657 27.29 -0.93 20.79
N GLU A 658 27.47 -1.17 22.09
CA GLU A 658 28.06 -2.41 22.61
C GLU A 658 27.14 -3.61 22.36
N GLU A 659 25.83 -3.47 22.63
CA GLU A 659 24.84 -4.53 22.39
C GLU A 659 24.71 -4.80 20.89
N GLY A 660 24.61 -3.74 20.08
CA GLY A 660 24.53 -3.83 18.62
C GLY A 660 25.74 -4.54 18.03
N TYR A 661 26.96 -4.23 18.49
CA TYR A 661 28.19 -4.90 18.05
C TYR A 661 28.22 -6.39 18.42
N GLN A 662 27.86 -6.75 19.66
CA GLN A 662 27.85 -8.15 20.11
C GLN A 662 26.93 -9.03 19.27
N ILE A 663 25.81 -8.49 18.79
CA ILE A 663 24.89 -9.19 17.91
C ILE A 663 25.40 -9.16 16.46
N ALA A 664 25.82 -7.99 15.96
CA ALA A 664 26.21 -7.79 14.56
C ALA A 664 27.38 -8.69 14.14
N ARG A 665 28.37 -8.92 15.00
CA ARG A 665 29.53 -9.79 14.72
C ARG A 665 29.16 -11.26 14.43
N HIS A 666 27.96 -11.70 14.77
CA HIS A 666 27.48 -13.07 14.51
C HIS A 666 26.69 -13.16 13.18
N LEU A 667 26.14 -12.04 12.71
CA LEU A 667 25.23 -11.99 11.55
C LEU A 667 25.86 -11.38 10.30
N ALA A 668 26.76 -10.42 10.44
CA ALA A 668 27.24 -9.58 9.34
C ALA A 668 28.76 -9.44 9.31
N ASP A 669 29.27 -9.11 8.13
CA ASP A 669 30.68 -8.75 7.89
C ASP A 669 30.84 -7.24 7.65
N TYR A 670 29.82 -6.61 7.03
CA TYR A 670 29.79 -5.19 6.73
C TYR A 670 28.43 -4.58 7.12
N VAL A 671 28.44 -3.30 7.48
CA VAL A 671 27.25 -2.46 7.70
C VAL A 671 27.21 -1.37 6.64
N LEU A 672 26.10 -1.26 5.91
CA LEU A 672 25.86 -0.21 4.93
C LEU A 672 24.80 0.76 5.46
N ILE A 673 25.11 2.05 5.38
CA ILE A 673 24.25 3.13 5.89
C ILE A 673 24.02 4.17 4.78
N TRP A 674 22.76 4.51 4.56
CA TRP A 674 22.35 5.62 3.71
C TRP A 674 22.33 6.92 4.53
N GLY A 675 22.99 7.95 4.01
CA GLY A 675 23.14 9.26 4.63
C GLY A 675 22.75 10.42 3.71
N GLY A 676 22.72 11.63 4.27
CA GLY A 676 22.66 12.88 3.49
C GLY A 676 21.29 13.52 3.28
N GLY A 677 20.35 13.39 4.24
CA GLY A 677 19.20 14.27 4.39
C GLY A 677 17.89 13.84 3.69
N GLY A 678 16.76 14.15 4.34
CA GLY A 678 15.37 13.99 3.88
C GLY A 678 14.80 12.57 3.97
N GLY A 679 15.59 11.57 3.58
CA GLY A 679 15.20 10.14 3.55
C GLY A 679 16.34 9.19 3.94
N ASP A 680 17.29 9.68 4.74
CA ASP A 680 18.40 8.90 5.28
C ASP A 680 17.94 7.92 6.37
N ASP A 681 18.83 7.01 6.76
CA ASP A 681 18.53 6.01 7.79
C ASP A 681 18.23 6.65 9.14
N LEU A 682 18.81 7.82 9.41
CA LEU A 682 18.60 8.54 10.66
C LEU A 682 17.19 9.14 10.74
N ALA A 683 16.63 9.66 9.63
CA ALA A 683 15.24 10.09 9.56
C ALA A 683 14.26 8.91 9.72
N LYS A 684 14.64 7.72 9.26
CA LYS A 684 13.85 6.48 9.42
C LYS A 684 13.96 5.86 10.80
N SER A 685 15.02 6.17 11.55
CA SER A 685 15.36 5.54 12.83
C SER A 685 14.24 5.49 13.88
N PRO A 686 13.30 6.48 13.99
CA PRO A 686 12.15 6.34 14.88
C PRO A 686 11.22 5.19 14.50
N HIS A 687 11.07 4.89 13.21
CA HIS A 687 10.30 3.74 12.75
C HIS A 687 11.02 2.41 13.05
N LEU A 688 12.35 2.37 12.90
CA LEU A 688 13.17 1.21 13.27
C LEU A 688 12.97 0.86 14.76
N ALA A 689 13.05 1.87 15.63
CA ALA A 689 12.89 1.71 17.07
C ALA A 689 11.46 1.23 17.45
N ARG A 690 10.43 1.74 16.76
CA ARG A 690 9.04 1.28 16.94
C ARG A 690 8.84 -0.18 16.58
N ILE A 691 9.42 -0.61 15.45
CA ILE A 691 9.33 -2.01 15.00
C ILE A 691 10.08 -2.91 15.99
N ALA A 692 11.27 -2.50 16.44
CA ALA A 692 12.02 -3.22 17.47
C ALA A 692 11.20 -3.38 18.76
N ASN A 693 10.62 -2.28 19.26
CA ASN A 693 9.84 -2.27 20.51
C ASN A 693 8.57 -3.14 20.47
N SER A 694 8.03 -3.41 19.27
CA SER A 694 6.84 -4.27 19.11
C SER A 694 7.10 -5.74 19.47
N VAL A 695 8.34 -6.22 19.30
CA VAL A 695 8.76 -7.61 19.62
C VAL A 695 9.61 -7.64 20.89
N TYR A 696 10.47 -6.62 21.06
CA TYR A 696 11.42 -6.47 22.16
C TYR A 696 11.03 -5.30 23.04
N ARG A 697 10.12 -5.54 23.99
CA ARG A 697 9.58 -4.50 24.90
C ARG A 697 10.62 -3.89 25.84
N ASP A 698 11.80 -4.50 25.96
CA ASP A 698 12.94 -3.97 26.72
C ASP A 698 13.64 -2.80 26.00
N HIS A 699 13.35 -2.57 24.71
CA HIS A 699 14.05 -1.55 23.92
C HIS A 699 13.71 -0.12 24.34
N CYS A 700 12.43 0.19 24.59
CA CYS A 700 11.97 1.51 25.04
C CYS A 700 11.16 1.36 26.34
N PRO A 701 11.81 1.29 27.51
CA PRO A 701 11.15 1.03 28.78
C PRO A 701 10.17 2.16 29.13
N GLY A 702 8.92 1.81 29.44
CA GLY A 702 7.88 2.78 29.80
C GLY A 702 7.30 3.57 28.61
N ASP A 703 7.69 3.26 27.38
CA ASP A 703 7.11 3.86 26.16
C ASP A 703 6.76 2.78 25.14
N VAL A 704 5.50 2.37 25.16
CA VAL A 704 4.93 1.35 24.28
C VAL A 704 5.07 1.70 22.80
N THR A 705 5.07 3.00 22.45
CA THR A 705 5.17 3.48 21.07
C THR A 705 6.56 3.97 20.67
N CYS A 706 7.55 3.89 21.56
CA CYS A 706 8.90 4.45 21.39
C CYS A 706 8.90 5.85 20.72
N ALA A 707 7.98 6.72 21.14
CA ALA A 707 7.81 8.09 20.66
C ALA A 707 8.94 9.03 21.13
N ALA A 708 9.62 8.73 22.24
CA ALA A 708 10.77 9.50 22.72
C ALA A 708 12.07 9.27 21.89
N PHE A 709 12.09 8.25 21.03
CA PHE A 709 13.22 7.98 20.15
C PHE A 709 13.13 8.86 18.89
N GLY A 710 14.03 9.84 18.77
CA GLY A 710 13.98 10.83 17.69
C GLY A 710 14.87 12.04 17.94
N PHE A 711 14.72 13.04 17.08
CA PHE A 711 15.24 14.38 17.33
C PHE A 711 14.24 15.16 18.21
N VAL A 712 14.75 15.84 19.23
CA VAL A 712 13.94 16.61 20.18
C VAL A 712 13.53 17.96 19.57
N ASP A 713 14.44 18.58 18.81
CA ASP A 713 14.27 19.92 18.25
C ASP A 713 14.43 19.95 16.72
N ASN A 714 13.85 20.98 16.08
CA ASN A 714 14.10 21.31 14.67
C ASN A 714 15.57 21.64 14.36
N ARG A 715 16.41 21.81 15.39
CA ARG A 715 17.87 22.00 15.29
C ARG A 715 18.64 20.68 15.15
N GLY A 716 17.97 19.53 15.24
CA GLY A 716 18.58 18.21 15.05
C GLY A 716 19.32 17.67 16.28
N THR A 717 18.92 18.06 17.49
CA THR A 717 19.41 17.51 18.77
C THR A 717 18.86 16.09 18.95
N PRO A 718 19.70 15.04 19.03
CA PRO A 718 19.23 13.67 19.23
C PRO A 718 18.74 13.45 20.66
N SER A 719 17.79 12.53 20.88
CA SER A 719 17.48 12.05 22.23
C SER A 719 18.62 11.20 22.80
N ARG A 720 18.68 11.04 24.13
CA ARG A 720 19.74 10.22 24.79
C ARG A 720 19.79 8.78 24.26
N MET A 721 18.64 8.20 23.95
CA MET A 721 18.56 6.86 23.35
C MET A 721 19.11 6.84 21.93
N MET A 722 18.81 7.87 21.13
CA MET A 722 19.34 8.00 19.77
C MET A 722 20.84 8.26 19.78
N GLU A 723 21.36 9.07 20.70
CA GLU A 723 22.79 9.37 20.81
C GLU A 723 23.62 8.11 21.12
N ARG A 724 23.10 7.21 21.95
CA ARG A 724 23.74 5.91 22.27
C ARG A 724 23.58 4.87 21.17
N SER A 725 22.71 5.12 20.17
CA SER A 725 22.37 4.12 19.17
C SER A 725 23.51 3.85 18.19
N LEU A 726 23.68 2.58 17.81
CA LEU A 726 24.67 2.16 16.80
C LEU A 726 24.53 2.98 15.50
N LEU A 727 23.30 3.14 15.01
CA LEU A 727 23.02 3.86 13.78
C LEU A 727 23.47 5.32 13.83
N TYR A 728 23.20 6.03 14.92
CA TYR A 728 23.59 7.44 15.07
C TYR A 728 25.12 7.59 15.10
N THR A 729 25.83 6.72 15.82
CA THR A 729 27.30 6.76 15.91
C THR A 729 27.96 6.49 14.57
N LEU A 730 27.52 5.46 13.84
CA LEU A 730 28.07 5.14 12.52
C LEU A 730 27.69 6.20 11.46
N HIS A 731 26.43 6.67 11.45
CA HIS A 731 26.00 7.72 10.53
C HIS A 731 26.75 9.04 10.78
N SER A 732 26.87 9.46 12.03
CA SER A 732 27.48 10.74 12.43
C SER A 732 29.00 10.68 12.61
N HIS A 733 29.63 9.52 12.38
CA HIS A 733 31.08 9.31 12.52
C HIS A 733 31.87 10.38 11.76
N LYS A 734 32.70 11.17 12.47
CA LYS A 734 33.51 12.27 11.91
C LYS A 734 32.71 13.39 11.22
N LEU A 735 31.38 13.44 11.40
CA LEU A 735 30.52 14.53 10.93
C LEU A 735 30.16 15.49 12.06
N ARG A 736 29.94 14.96 13.27
CA ARG A 736 29.70 15.76 14.48
C ARG A 736 30.92 15.68 15.41
N PRO A 737 31.34 16.81 16.00
CA PRO A 737 32.45 16.80 16.97
C PRO A 737 32.09 15.92 18.17
N GLY A 738 32.98 15.00 18.54
CA GLY A 738 32.81 14.08 19.67
C GLY A 738 32.08 12.76 19.37
N VAL A 739 31.65 12.52 18.12
CA VAL A 739 31.00 11.25 17.73
C VAL A 739 31.93 10.45 16.81
N GLU A 740 32.63 9.47 17.39
CA GLU A 740 33.49 8.54 16.66
C GLU A 740 33.12 7.08 16.94
N ALA A 741 33.20 6.25 15.92
CA ALA A 741 32.98 4.81 16.02
C ALA A 741 34.31 4.19 16.44
N ASP A 742 34.29 3.34 17.46
CA ASP A 742 35.49 2.66 17.94
C ASP A 742 36.11 1.82 16.81
N PRO A 743 37.36 2.09 16.40
CA PRO A 743 38.06 1.33 15.37
C PRO A 743 38.20 -0.16 15.70
N SER A 744 38.13 -0.54 16.98
CA SER A 744 38.18 -1.94 17.43
C SER A 744 36.90 -2.71 17.12
N MET A 745 35.78 -2.01 16.92
CA MET A 745 34.46 -2.58 16.62
C MET A 745 34.07 -2.39 15.15
N PHE A 746 34.21 -1.16 14.64
CA PHE A 746 33.80 -0.79 13.28
C PHE A 746 34.87 0.04 12.59
N MET A 747 35.25 -0.38 11.38
CA MET A 747 36.22 0.32 10.54
C MET A 747 35.53 0.87 9.30
N GLU A 748 35.57 2.20 9.08
CA GLU A 748 35.06 2.79 7.84
C GLU A 748 35.95 2.38 6.66
N VAL A 749 35.36 1.69 5.67
CA VAL A 749 36.09 1.14 4.51
C VAL A 749 35.77 1.84 3.20
N TYR A 750 34.59 2.47 3.11
CA TYR A 750 34.18 3.23 1.94
C TYR A 750 33.24 4.36 2.34
N ARG A 751 33.45 5.53 1.71
CA ARG A 751 32.60 6.71 1.83
C ARG A 751 32.40 7.29 0.43
N SER A 752 31.14 7.47 0.04
CA SER A 752 30.82 8.00 -1.26
C SER A 752 31.20 9.47 -1.40
N LYS A 753 31.37 9.95 -2.63
CA LYS A 753 31.83 11.31 -2.96
C LYS A 753 31.02 12.43 -2.30
N TYR A 754 29.69 12.31 -2.30
CA TYR A 754 28.79 13.28 -1.66
C TYR A 754 28.30 12.83 -0.27
N GLY A 755 28.90 11.78 0.30
CA GLY A 755 28.58 11.27 1.64
C GLY A 755 27.18 10.67 1.77
N LYS A 756 26.58 10.23 0.66
CA LYS A 756 25.25 9.59 0.61
C LYS A 756 25.26 8.12 1.05
N VAL A 757 26.39 7.42 0.89
CA VAL A 757 26.55 6.05 1.36
C VAL A 757 27.84 5.90 2.12
N ARG A 758 27.77 5.16 3.23
CA ARG A 758 28.92 4.79 4.06
C ARG A 758 28.90 3.31 4.32
N ILE A 759 30.08 2.69 4.25
CA ILE A 759 30.24 1.26 4.50
C ILE A 759 31.28 1.07 5.58
N PHE A 760 30.88 0.35 6.62
CA PHE A 760 31.73 -0.02 7.74
C PHE A 760 31.97 -1.53 7.74
N LYS A 761 33.20 -1.95 7.98
CA LYS A 761 33.57 -3.34 8.21
C LYS A 761 33.50 -3.63 9.70
N ILE A 762 32.85 -4.73 10.06
CA ILE A 762 32.78 -5.20 11.44
C ILE A 762 34.08 -5.93 11.76
N VAL A 763 34.75 -5.52 12.83
CA VAL A 763 35.97 -6.17 13.33
C VAL A 763 35.58 -7.30 14.28
N GLY A 764 36.35 -8.39 14.34
CA GLY A 764 36.07 -9.48 15.29
C GLY A 764 34.86 -10.38 14.95
N VAL A 765 34.49 -10.49 13.67
CA VAL A 765 33.39 -11.36 13.21
C VAL A 765 33.62 -12.83 13.60
N SER A 766 32.59 -13.46 14.16
CA SER A 766 32.64 -14.85 14.62
C SER A 766 32.62 -15.84 13.44
N ARG A 767 33.80 -16.39 13.09
CA ARG A 767 33.93 -17.50 12.11
C ARG A 767 33.16 -18.75 12.54
N LYS A 768 33.08 -19.02 13.85
CA LYS A 768 32.31 -20.14 14.42
C LYS A 768 30.82 -20.01 14.12
N SER A 769 30.28 -18.79 14.17
CA SER A 769 28.86 -18.56 13.86
C SER A 769 28.57 -18.68 12.38
N LYS A 770 29.51 -18.26 11.52
CA LYS A 770 29.39 -18.39 10.06
C LYS A 770 29.37 -19.85 9.62
N THR A 771 30.38 -20.62 10.03
CA THR A 771 30.47 -22.08 9.75
C THR A 771 29.28 -22.84 10.30
N TRP A 772 28.84 -22.53 11.53
CA TRP A 772 27.67 -23.17 12.12
C TRP A 772 26.39 -22.99 11.28
N VAL A 773 26.13 -21.80 10.71
CA VAL A 773 24.94 -21.55 9.88
C VAL A 773 25.03 -22.30 8.55
N GLU A 774 26.22 -22.44 7.98
CA GLU A 774 26.43 -23.23 6.76
C GLU A 774 26.16 -24.72 7.00
N ASP A 775 26.64 -25.27 8.11
CA ASP A 775 26.52 -26.68 8.47
C ASP A 775 25.12 -27.08 8.97
N ASN A 776 24.32 -26.12 9.48
CA ASN A 776 23.03 -26.38 10.13
C ASN A 776 21.82 -25.96 9.28
N ARG A 777 21.90 -26.15 7.96
CA ARG A 777 20.76 -26.02 7.06
C ARG A 777 19.93 -27.30 7.09
N VAL A 778 18.72 -27.22 7.63
CA VAL A 778 17.84 -28.39 7.72
C VAL A 778 17.02 -28.45 6.46
N CYS A 779 17.29 -29.41 5.59
CA CYS A 779 16.43 -29.70 4.45
C CYS A 779 15.32 -30.66 4.86
N ASP A 780 14.10 -30.43 4.37
CA ASP A 780 13.02 -31.41 4.50
C ASP A 780 13.46 -32.75 3.87
N ALA A 781 13.09 -33.87 4.48
CA ALA A 781 13.52 -35.20 4.04
C ALA A 781 13.01 -35.50 2.61
N GLY A 782 13.88 -35.30 1.62
CA GLY A 782 13.57 -35.40 0.18
C GLY A 782 13.08 -34.11 -0.48
N GLY A 783 13.11 -32.97 0.21
CA GLY A 783 12.63 -31.66 -0.28
C GLY A 783 13.75 -30.71 -0.71
N TRP A 784 13.41 -29.77 -1.60
CA TRP A 784 14.27 -28.64 -2.03
C TRP A 784 14.25 -27.47 -1.03
N PHE A 785 13.43 -27.57 0.03
CA PHE A 785 13.25 -26.54 1.05
C PHE A 785 14.25 -26.75 2.20
N CYS A 786 15.19 -25.82 2.36
CA CYS A 786 16.27 -25.91 3.35
C CYS A 786 16.38 -24.63 4.19
N PRO A 787 15.45 -24.39 5.14
CA PRO A 787 15.53 -23.25 6.04
C PRO A 787 16.80 -23.31 6.91
N GLY A 788 17.47 -22.16 7.03
CA GLY A 788 18.56 -21.99 7.98
C GLY A 788 18.07 -21.61 9.37
N LYS A 789 19.01 -21.59 10.34
CA LYS A 789 18.74 -21.35 11.76
C LYS A 789 19.65 -20.26 12.31
N TYR A 790 19.21 -19.61 13.39
CA TYR A 790 20.07 -18.68 14.11
C TYR A 790 21.19 -19.40 14.87
N PRO A 791 22.42 -18.84 14.88
CA PRO A 791 23.50 -19.39 15.66
C PRO A 791 23.20 -19.38 17.17
N PRO A 792 23.64 -20.40 17.94
CA PRO A 792 23.34 -20.52 19.38
C PRO A 792 23.76 -19.32 20.22
N ALA A 793 24.79 -18.59 19.77
CA ALA A 793 25.27 -17.37 20.44
C ALA A 793 24.21 -16.25 20.52
N LEU A 794 23.20 -16.27 19.66
CA LEU A 794 22.12 -15.27 19.65
C LEU A 794 20.91 -15.68 20.49
N LYS A 795 20.91 -16.90 21.05
CA LYS A 795 19.77 -17.45 21.77
C LYS A 795 19.34 -16.59 22.96
N SER A 796 20.30 -16.05 23.73
CA SER A 796 20.00 -15.16 24.87
C SER A 796 19.24 -13.88 24.49
N TYR A 797 19.44 -13.39 23.26
CA TYR A 797 18.73 -12.22 22.74
C TYR A 797 17.38 -12.62 22.14
N LEU A 798 17.32 -13.75 21.45
CA LEU A 798 16.10 -14.27 20.84
C LEU A 798 15.09 -14.76 21.88
N ASP A 799 15.53 -15.29 23.02
CA ASP A 799 14.65 -15.75 24.11
C ASP A 799 13.90 -14.60 24.79
N LYS A 800 14.37 -13.35 24.65
CA LYS A 800 13.67 -12.14 25.11
C LYS A 800 12.51 -11.72 24.20
N LYS A 801 12.33 -12.38 23.06
CA LYS A 801 11.24 -12.06 22.13
C LYS A 801 9.90 -12.35 22.79
N LYS A 802 8.94 -11.44 22.61
CA LYS A 802 7.53 -11.76 22.84
C LYS A 802 6.89 -11.99 21.49
N ASP A 803 6.16 -13.09 21.37
CA ASP A 803 5.44 -13.42 20.14
C ASP A 803 4.47 -12.27 19.84
N PHE A 804 4.67 -11.62 18.71
CA PHE A 804 3.78 -10.57 18.26
C PHE A 804 2.51 -11.22 17.71
N ALA A 805 1.53 -11.45 18.58
CA ALA A 805 0.19 -11.77 18.16
C ALA A 805 -0.43 -10.49 17.57
N GLN A 806 -0.77 -10.53 16.28
CA GLN A 806 -1.66 -9.51 15.73
C GLN A 806 -2.98 -9.59 16.51
N LEU A 807 -3.59 -8.44 16.83
CA LEU A 807 -4.88 -8.34 17.53
C LEU A 807 -6.02 -9.10 16.78
N GLU A 808 -5.75 -9.54 15.56
CA GLU A 808 -6.65 -10.24 14.66
C GLU A 808 -6.37 -11.75 14.51
N ASP A 809 -5.36 -12.31 15.19
CA ASP A 809 -5.16 -13.76 15.30
C ASP A 809 -6.10 -14.34 16.37
N PHE A 810 -7.42 -14.36 16.08
CA PHE A 810 -8.48 -14.83 16.99
C PHE A 810 -8.32 -16.28 17.49
N ASN A 811 -7.35 -17.03 16.94
CA ASN A 811 -7.09 -18.44 17.27
C ASN A 811 -5.82 -18.67 18.12
N ARG A 812 -5.10 -17.62 18.55
CA ARG A 812 -4.00 -17.76 19.50
C ARG A 812 -4.39 -17.03 20.79
N GLY A 813 -4.41 -17.76 21.90
CA GLY A 813 -4.80 -17.21 23.21
C GLY A 813 -4.02 -15.92 23.49
N VAL A 814 -4.73 -14.80 23.56
CA VAL A 814 -4.14 -13.46 23.66
C VAL A 814 -3.65 -13.27 25.09
N THR A 815 -2.33 -13.18 25.29
CA THR A 815 -1.72 -12.90 26.61
C THR A 815 -1.49 -11.41 26.87
N ASP A 816 -1.81 -10.51 25.92
CA ASP A 816 -1.35 -9.11 25.93
C ASP A 816 -2.38 -8.06 25.44
N GLU A 817 -3.66 -8.19 25.82
CA GLU A 817 -4.71 -7.22 25.45
C GLU A 817 -4.44 -5.80 25.98
N GLU A 818 -3.87 -5.67 27.18
CA GLU A 818 -3.58 -4.36 27.82
C GLU A 818 -2.50 -3.57 27.07
N TYR A 819 -1.40 -4.24 26.68
CA TYR A 819 -0.31 -3.62 25.90
C TYR A 819 -0.83 -3.10 24.56
N GLN A 820 -1.67 -3.88 23.88
CA GLN A 820 -2.25 -3.48 22.62
C GLN A 820 -3.17 -2.27 22.79
N LYS A 821 -4.05 -2.29 23.80
CA LYS A 821 -4.93 -1.16 24.11
C LYS A 821 -4.15 0.13 24.38
N GLU A 822 -3.10 0.05 25.19
CA GLU A 822 -2.22 1.19 25.48
C GLU A 822 -1.48 1.68 24.22
N TYR A 823 -1.01 0.76 23.37
CA TYR A 823 -0.40 1.09 22.07
C TYR A 823 -1.36 1.89 21.19
N PHE A 824 -2.63 1.48 21.07
CA PHE A 824 -3.64 2.18 20.28
C PHE A 824 -4.01 3.55 20.87
N GLU A 825 -4.15 3.66 22.19
CA GLU A 825 -4.40 4.94 22.87
C GLU A 825 -3.28 5.95 22.60
N ASN A 826 -2.02 5.50 22.70
CA ASN A 826 -0.84 6.32 22.43
C ASN A 826 -0.71 6.67 20.93
N LEU A 827 -1.11 5.76 20.03
CA LEU A 827 -1.13 5.99 18.58
C LEU A 827 -2.13 7.05 18.14
N ASN A 828 -3.30 7.11 18.80
CA ASN A 828 -4.38 8.05 18.52
C ASN A 828 -4.09 9.44 19.10
N ASN A 829 -3.29 9.52 20.17
CA ASN A 829 -2.87 10.76 20.81
C ASN A 829 -1.34 10.93 20.82
N PRO A 830 -0.70 11.18 19.66
CA PRO A 830 0.76 11.21 19.54
C PRO A 830 1.41 12.30 20.41
N GLY A 831 0.74 13.44 20.62
CA GLY A 831 1.24 14.51 21.49
C GLY A 831 1.23 14.15 22.97
N LEU A 832 0.25 13.36 23.42
CA LEU A 832 0.18 12.87 24.80
C LEU A 832 1.21 11.74 25.02
N ALA A 833 1.34 10.84 24.05
CA ALA A 833 2.33 9.76 24.05
C ALA A 833 3.75 10.31 24.11
N LYS A 834 4.08 11.32 23.29
CA LYS A 834 5.39 11.99 23.33
C LYS A 834 5.66 12.62 24.69
N LYS A 835 4.68 13.32 25.29
CA LYS A 835 4.83 13.90 26.63
C LYS A 835 5.02 12.85 27.73
N ARG A 836 4.26 11.76 27.71
CA ARG A 836 4.42 10.63 28.65
C ARG A 836 5.79 9.98 28.50
N ALA A 837 6.22 9.77 27.26
CA ALA A 837 7.53 9.20 26.95
C ALA A 837 8.67 10.13 27.37
N GLU A 838 8.56 11.45 27.14
CA GLU A 838 9.51 12.45 27.62
C GLU A 838 9.55 12.52 29.16
N MET A 839 8.42 12.35 29.84
CA MET A 839 8.37 12.26 31.31
C MET A 839 9.01 10.97 31.84
N ASN A 840 8.80 9.84 31.17
CA ASN A 840 9.41 8.54 31.54
C ASN A 840 10.89 8.43 31.14
N ALA A 841 11.33 9.20 30.13
CA ALA A 841 12.72 9.30 29.68
C ALA A 841 13.53 10.35 30.45
N ARG A 842 12.88 11.19 31.28
CA ARG A 842 13.58 11.84 32.39
C ARG A 842 14.00 10.70 33.32
N PRO A 843 15.29 10.56 33.62
CA PRO A 843 15.68 9.62 34.65
C PRO A 843 14.87 9.97 35.91
N ASN A 844 14.37 8.96 36.64
CA ASN A 844 14.35 9.11 38.09
C ASN A 844 15.76 9.58 38.44
N ASP A 845 15.86 10.75 39.04
CA ASP A 845 17.14 11.34 39.44
C ASP A 845 17.80 10.44 40.50
N ASP A 846 18.47 9.37 40.06
CA ASP A 846 19.80 9.03 40.55
C ASP A 846 20.79 9.84 39.68
N VAL A 847 20.54 11.14 39.61
CA VAL A 847 21.57 12.10 39.27
C VAL A 847 22.48 12.09 40.48
N VAL A 848 23.69 11.56 40.28
CA VAL A 848 24.88 12.06 40.97
C VAL A 848 24.91 13.56 40.72
N GLU A 849 24.17 14.31 41.53
CA GLU A 849 24.35 15.74 41.64
C GLU A 849 25.76 15.88 42.20
N LYS A 850 26.61 16.62 41.48
CA LYS A 850 27.65 17.36 42.18
C LYS A 850 26.90 18.14 43.27
N PRO A 851 27.22 17.95 44.57
CA PRO A 851 26.47 18.61 45.62
C PRO A 851 26.47 20.10 45.33
N LYS A 852 25.26 20.67 45.20
CA LYS A 852 25.11 22.10 45.43
C LYS A 852 25.50 22.32 46.88
N ASP A 853 26.47 23.19 47.10
CA ASP A 853 26.79 23.65 48.44
C ASP A 853 25.52 24.19 49.13
N ASN A 854 25.32 23.69 50.35
CA ASN A 854 24.57 24.28 51.46
C ASN A 854 23.04 24.34 51.39
N GLU A 855 22.38 23.31 51.94
CA GLU A 855 21.59 23.49 53.17
C GLU A 855 21.86 22.30 54.13
N PRO A 856 22.25 22.55 55.39
CA PRO A 856 22.59 21.48 56.34
C PRO A 856 21.34 20.69 56.75
N ARG A 857 21.47 19.35 56.81
CA ARG A 857 20.40 18.44 57.28
C ARG A 857 20.02 18.77 58.72
N VAL A 858 18.84 19.31 58.96
CA VAL A 858 18.33 19.53 60.31
C VAL A 858 17.77 18.21 60.84
N LEU A 859 18.42 17.62 61.84
CA LEU A 859 17.92 16.41 62.51
C LEU A 859 16.64 16.70 63.27
N SER A 860 15.67 15.80 63.15
CA SER A 860 14.49 15.82 64.02
C SER A 860 14.89 15.52 65.48
N ASP A 861 14.13 16.03 66.45
CA ASP A 861 14.45 15.82 67.86
C ASP A 861 14.34 14.34 68.28
N GLU A 862 13.54 13.55 67.56
CA GLU A 862 13.42 12.10 67.74
C GLU A 862 14.71 11.38 67.32
N GLU A 863 15.28 11.71 66.15
CA GLU A 863 16.56 11.14 65.68
C GLU A 863 17.73 11.48 66.61
N LYS A 864 17.78 12.71 67.14
CA LYS A 864 18.83 13.11 68.12
C LYS A 864 18.75 12.25 69.38
N VAL A 865 17.54 12.00 69.89
CA VAL A 865 17.34 11.20 71.11
C VAL A 865 17.73 9.74 70.89
N GLU A 866 17.45 9.19 69.71
CA GLU A 866 17.79 7.81 69.38
C GLU A 866 19.31 7.60 69.26
N ILE A 867 20.00 8.51 68.55
CA ILE A 867 21.47 8.49 68.46
C ILE A 867 22.10 8.68 69.84
N TYR A 868 21.60 9.63 70.63
CA TYR A 868 22.18 9.96 71.94
C TYR A 868 22.05 8.85 72.99
N ARG A 869 21.01 8.00 72.87
CA ARG A 869 20.79 6.86 73.77
C ARG A 869 21.61 5.63 73.41
N THR A 870 22.20 5.60 72.23
CA THR A 870 22.97 4.46 71.73
C THR A 870 24.44 4.67 72.11
N TRP A 871 24.95 3.85 73.04
CA TRP A 871 26.34 3.92 73.53
C TRP A 871 27.13 2.73 72.98
N GLU A 872 27.81 2.93 71.86
CA GLU A 872 28.56 1.88 71.17
C GLU A 872 29.87 2.44 70.60
N ASP A 873 30.93 1.63 70.66
CA ASP A 873 32.22 1.97 70.08
C ASP A 873 32.21 1.68 68.58
N THR A 874 32.03 2.73 67.79
CA THR A 874 32.05 2.68 66.33
C THR A 874 33.33 3.30 65.75
N GLU A 875 33.63 3.02 64.48
CA GLU A 875 34.73 3.69 63.78
C GLU A 875 34.57 5.23 63.80
N ASP A 876 33.33 5.71 63.74
CA ASP A 876 33.00 7.14 63.81
C ASP A 876 33.31 7.74 65.18
N THR A 877 32.95 7.07 66.29
CA THR A 877 33.32 7.56 67.64
C THR A 877 34.84 7.62 67.83
N THR A 878 35.57 6.66 67.26
CA THR A 878 37.03 6.61 67.32
C THR A 878 37.67 7.73 66.49
N LEU A 879 37.15 7.98 65.28
CA LEU A 879 37.62 9.06 64.41
C LEU A 879 37.32 10.44 65.03
N MET A 880 36.12 10.60 65.59
CA MET A 880 35.67 11.81 66.27
C MET A 880 36.56 12.14 67.48
N TRP A 881 36.89 11.13 68.31
CA TRP A 881 37.84 11.30 69.40
C TRP A 881 39.23 11.75 68.90
N LYS A 882 39.76 11.11 67.84
CA LYS A 882 41.06 11.48 67.25
C LYS A 882 41.08 12.92 66.72
N LEU A 883 40.01 13.37 66.06
CA LEU A 883 39.93 14.73 65.52
C LEU A 883 39.87 15.78 66.64
N ILE A 884 39.09 15.52 67.69
CA ILE A 884 38.96 16.44 68.83
C ILE A 884 40.26 16.50 69.66
N MET A 885 40.87 15.34 69.95
CA MET A 885 42.15 15.30 70.68
C MET A 885 43.32 15.80 69.82
N GLY A 886 43.24 15.64 68.51
CA GLY A 886 44.20 16.15 67.53
C GLY A 886 44.02 17.63 67.16
N ASN A 887 43.01 18.31 67.71
CA ASN A 887 42.68 19.71 67.43
C ASN A 887 42.48 20.05 65.94
N ALA A 888 41.91 19.13 65.16
CA ALA A 888 41.65 19.30 63.73
C ALA A 888 40.29 19.98 63.50
N MET A 889 40.21 21.29 63.80
CA MET A 889 38.94 22.04 63.81
C MET A 889 38.25 22.11 62.44
N GLU A 890 39.00 22.37 61.35
CA GLU A 890 38.42 22.50 60.01
C GLU A 890 37.76 21.20 59.54
N ASP A 891 38.42 20.06 59.79
CA ASP A 891 37.90 18.74 59.43
C ASP A 891 36.69 18.36 60.29
N LEU A 892 36.72 18.72 61.58
CA LEU A 892 35.61 18.52 62.51
C LEU A 892 34.39 19.36 62.12
N GLU A 893 34.56 20.65 61.80
CA GLU A 893 33.47 21.53 61.36
C GLU A 893 32.88 21.06 60.03
N ARG A 894 33.74 20.60 59.11
CA ARG A 894 33.30 20.05 57.83
C ARG A 894 32.49 18.77 58.01
N TRP A 895 32.91 17.89 58.92
CA TRP A 895 32.17 16.67 59.22
C TRP A 895 30.83 16.98 59.86
N LEU A 896 30.79 17.84 60.88
CA LEU A 896 29.55 18.22 61.57
C LEU A 896 28.56 18.99 60.68
N LYS A 897 29.04 19.70 59.65
CA LYS A 897 28.17 20.30 58.61
C LYS A 897 27.53 19.25 57.71
N ASN A 898 28.26 18.18 57.39
CA ASN A 898 27.79 17.11 56.51
C ASN A 898 26.88 16.12 57.25
N ASP A 899 27.22 15.80 58.51
CA ASP A 899 26.44 14.93 59.39
C ASP A 899 26.33 15.55 60.80
N PRO A 900 25.27 16.32 61.07
CA PRO A 900 25.05 16.91 62.39
C PRO A 900 24.78 15.88 63.49
N GLY A 901 24.51 14.62 63.15
CA GLY A 901 24.21 13.54 64.09
C GLY A 901 25.45 13.10 64.85
N ALA A 902 26.61 13.23 64.20
CA ALA A 902 27.90 12.89 64.77
C ALA A 902 28.24 13.69 66.05
N ALA A 903 27.66 14.89 66.23
CA ALA A 903 27.83 15.68 67.46
C ALA A 903 27.21 15.01 68.71
N TRP A 904 26.26 14.10 68.51
CA TRP A 904 25.48 13.45 69.57
C TRP A 904 25.91 12.01 69.84
N LEU A 905 26.97 11.53 69.16
CA LEU A 905 27.50 10.19 69.34
C LEU A 905 28.09 9.99 70.75
N ARG A 906 27.94 8.79 71.30
CA ARG A 906 28.58 8.37 72.54
C ARG A 906 29.22 7.01 72.37
N SER A 907 30.45 6.90 72.85
CA SER A 907 31.19 5.65 73.00
C SER A 907 30.53 4.75 74.07
N ALA A 908 30.91 3.48 74.14
CA ALA A 908 30.36 2.50 75.07
C ALA A 908 30.60 2.85 76.56
N ASP A 909 31.55 3.74 76.85
CA ASP A 909 31.82 4.31 78.18
C ASP A 909 30.88 5.49 78.56
N GLY A 910 30.02 5.90 77.62
CA GLY A 910 29.09 7.01 77.77
C GLY A 910 29.71 8.38 77.51
N ARG A 911 30.98 8.46 77.10
CA ARG A 911 31.66 9.71 76.72
C ARG A 911 31.39 10.02 75.25
N GLY A 912 31.39 11.29 74.90
CA GLY A 912 31.12 11.75 73.53
C GLY A 912 31.90 13.01 73.18
N PRO A 913 31.63 13.62 72.02
CA PRO A 913 32.35 14.79 71.52
C PRO A 913 32.49 15.92 72.54
N MET A 914 31.42 16.19 73.30
CA MET A 914 31.43 17.22 74.34
C MET A 914 32.42 16.88 75.46
N TRP A 915 32.45 15.62 75.90
CA TRP A 915 33.38 15.14 76.92
C TRP A 915 34.84 15.29 76.49
N TRP A 916 35.16 14.83 75.28
CA TRP A 916 36.51 14.87 74.74
C TRP A 916 36.97 16.31 74.47
N ALA A 917 36.06 17.23 74.16
CA ALA A 917 36.38 18.65 73.99
C ALA A 917 36.77 19.32 75.32
N PHE A 918 36.15 18.92 76.45
CA PHE A 918 36.57 19.35 77.78
C PHE A 918 37.92 18.74 78.18
N GLU A 919 38.13 17.45 77.87
CA GLU A 919 39.40 16.75 78.11
C GLU A 919 40.57 17.37 77.34
N SER A 920 40.36 17.78 76.09
CA SER A 920 41.36 18.47 75.27
C SER A 920 41.54 19.96 75.60
N LYS A 921 40.76 20.49 76.56
CA LYS A 921 40.75 21.91 76.99
C LYS A 921 40.52 22.91 75.84
N ASN A 922 39.80 22.50 74.80
CA ASN A 922 39.57 23.34 73.64
C ASN A 922 38.20 24.05 73.69
N GLN A 923 38.21 25.34 74.03
CA GLN A 923 36.99 26.15 74.21
C GLN A 923 36.23 26.41 72.90
N ASP A 924 36.89 26.36 71.75
CA ASP A 924 36.24 26.64 70.45
C ASP A 924 35.35 25.48 70.03
N ILE A 925 35.82 24.25 70.22
CA ILE A 925 35.05 23.03 69.96
C ILE A 925 33.88 22.93 70.94
N VAL A 926 34.11 23.27 72.22
CA VAL A 926 33.05 23.32 73.24
C VAL A 926 31.94 24.30 72.83
N THR A 927 32.31 25.50 72.39
CA THR A 927 31.35 26.52 71.96
C THR A 927 30.58 26.09 70.71
N MET A 928 31.25 25.41 69.77
CA MET A 928 30.62 24.86 68.57
C MET A 928 29.58 23.79 68.90
N LEU A 929 29.91 22.83 69.77
CA LEU A 929 28.99 21.76 70.18
C LEU A 929 27.80 22.29 70.99
N MET A 930 28.02 23.30 71.84
CA MET A 930 26.91 23.98 72.56
C MET A 930 25.94 24.68 71.59
N LYS A 931 26.44 25.31 70.52
CA LYS A 931 25.57 25.91 69.49
C LYS A 931 24.71 24.88 68.76
N MET A 932 25.17 23.64 68.67
CA MET A 932 24.42 22.52 68.09
C MET A 932 23.44 21.87 69.09
N GLY A 933 23.42 22.34 70.34
CA GLY A 933 22.48 21.90 71.37
C GLY A 933 22.95 20.73 72.24
N VAL A 934 24.22 20.29 72.11
CA VAL A 934 24.74 19.15 72.87
C VAL A 934 24.89 19.51 74.36
N PRO A 935 24.33 18.72 75.30
CA PRO A 935 24.41 19.04 76.73
C PRO A 935 25.81 18.84 77.30
N HIS A 936 26.28 19.78 78.12
CA HIS A 936 27.57 19.69 78.83
C HIS A 936 27.44 19.14 80.27
N THR A 937 26.22 18.92 80.75
CA THR A 937 25.90 18.46 82.11
C THR A 937 25.74 16.95 82.22
N ASP A 938 25.82 16.24 81.09
CA ASP A 938 25.39 14.86 81.03
C ASP A 938 26.49 13.92 81.47
N LYS A 939 26.09 12.89 82.23
CA LYS A 939 27.03 12.01 82.90
C LYS A 939 27.50 10.88 82.00
N ASP A 940 28.73 10.42 82.23
CA ASP A 940 29.25 9.18 81.67
C ASP A 940 28.73 7.96 82.46
N LYS A 941 29.15 6.75 82.07
CA LYS A 941 28.81 5.50 82.75
C LYS A 941 29.26 5.46 84.22
N HIS A 942 30.22 6.30 84.60
CA HIS A 942 30.78 6.40 85.95
C HIS A 942 30.17 7.53 86.79
N GLY A 943 29.22 8.29 86.23
CA GLY A 943 28.45 9.30 86.95
C GLY A 943 29.12 10.68 87.04
N LEU A 944 30.24 10.87 86.34
CA LEU A 944 30.95 12.14 86.21
C LEU A 944 30.38 12.93 85.02
N SER A 945 30.35 14.27 85.06
CA SER A 945 30.00 15.12 83.91
C SER A 945 31.25 15.78 83.29
N PRO A 946 31.21 16.25 82.03
CA PRO A 946 32.34 16.95 81.40
C PRO A 946 32.84 18.16 82.21
N VAL A 947 31.94 18.83 82.94
CA VAL A 947 32.28 19.99 83.80
C VAL A 947 33.01 19.57 85.06
N ASP A 948 32.78 18.34 85.55
CA ASP A 948 33.45 17.85 86.76
C ASP A 948 34.94 17.60 86.51
N ILE A 949 35.36 17.39 85.26
CA ILE A 949 36.78 17.29 84.84
C ILE A 949 37.53 18.60 85.08
N LEU A 950 36.86 19.76 85.05
CA LEU A 950 37.50 21.05 85.30
C LEU A 950 37.73 21.35 86.79
N LYS A 951 37.17 20.54 87.70
CA LYS A 951 37.32 20.69 89.15
C LYS A 951 38.41 19.80 89.74
N GLU A 952 38.94 18.86 88.96
CA GLU A 952 40.20 18.12 89.19
C GLU A 952 41.36 18.83 88.48
#